data_AF-A0A9Q0NCF5-F1
#
_entry.id   AF-A0A9Q0NCF5-F1
#
_cell.length_a   1.000
_cell.length_b   1.000
_cell.length_c   1.000
_cell.angle_alpha   90.00
_cell.angle_beta   90.00
_cell.angle_gamma   90.00
#
_symmetry.space_group_name_H-M   'P 1'
#
loop_
_entity.id
_entity.type
_entity.pdbx_description
1 polymer ?
#
loop_
_entity_poly.entity_id
_entity_poly.type
_entity_poly.pdbx_seq_one_letter_code
_entity_poly.pdbx_strand_id
1 'polypeptide(L)'
;MDFVRRIRKKTSKKKVRSLEQLYKFNVKLYDDPPTKDVELLWLEHSVVERLKVLHILEQIGGKRINNDCCEDWRKRVLIEMKLQKLAGFVNLIELNPNEDPESLLLAREMDYISHFVMRLYFCESDVLRQWFVDREIEFFRLKFHSLSLEEKQNFLEENHLSYRLQNFPELTSETHENDSQNTQFFKVKFTEVLTLVSERKCNMKSGFAYVTDLSSIIETIQRNIIEKGLMATHRMLNKIREDLRIKDLMKTIHNSRPGQDLESMDETLNFIESADFLSTQYFPLCARICHETLREKHHLKYFGRNQYQLFLKGIGVSLQESLNLIERVMKFFGYCQTIRSDHFSYIKFQYNHPNHGFFIVIIQRHIGICSCPPYPTDPYRDESHWPEGFGQLTNEGKRQMYRLGQYLRRRYVNLIDRKYSNKDIYVQSTDFDRTIMSAQACLAGLYPPTDEEKFDDDIMWQPIPVHTVPSHLDYVLSTGRTCPSFEAAHLRFRQTSPEIRRVLTEHASLIAHWARYSGLIILSIDIVSVLYNTLSIEKEQNKPLPEWAERAIQCDSPMKYMAALHFQSYTGNRLLARLKQGHLIKEIMQRFEQKINSFLRPDRKLWLYAAHDLTIVNVLNSLKLFELHLPPYAASVHFELYKTSQNEYYIQIFYRSLEEEYPQPLNIPECGVKCTIRQFYDLYHDIIPGDFDTECRIDYVHFS
;
A
#
# COMPACT_ATOMS: atom_id res chain seq x y z
N MET A 1 -39.93 -37.43 -15.10
CA MET A 1 -40.16 -37.39 -13.63
C MET A 1 -38.98 -38.08 -12.99
N ASP A 2 -37.94 -37.33 -12.63
CA ASP A 2 -36.74 -37.89 -11.99
C ASP A 2 -36.64 -37.38 -10.55
N PHE A 3 -36.83 -38.30 -9.61
CA PHE A 3 -36.81 -38.06 -8.18
C PHE A 3 -35.37 -37.90 -7.68
N VAL A 4 -34.96 -36.68 -7.36
CA VAL A 4 -33.73 -36.42 -6.59
C VAL A 4 -33.97 -36.76 -5.12
N ARG A 5 -33.38 -37.87 -4.66
CA ARG A 5 -33.33 -38.28 -3.25
C ARG A 5 -32.68 -37.19 -2.38
N ARG A 6 -33.48 -36.50 -1.57
CA ARG A 6 -32.98 -35.66 -0.46
C ARG A 6 -32.30 -36.54 0.60
N ILE A 7 -30.98 -36.55 0.64
CA ILE A 7 -30.21 -37.08 1.77
C ILE A 7 -30.31 -36.07 2.92
N ARG A 8 -31.16 -36.34 3.91
CA ARG A 8 -31.15 -35.65 5.21
C ARG A 8 -29.82 -35.98 5.91
N LYS A 9 -28.89 -35.02 5.98
CA LYS A 9 -27.76 -35.10 6.92
C LYS A 9 -28.33 -35.12 8.35
N LYS A 10 -28.20 -36.26 9.04
CA LYS A 10 -28.38 -36.33 10.50
C LYS A 10 -27.31 -35.46 11.15
N THR A 11 -27.66 -34.25 11.56
CA THR A 11 -26.87 -33.47 12.52
C THR A 11 -26.98 -34.15 13.88
N SER A 12 -26.00 -35.01 14.18
CA SER A 12 -25.72 -35.46 15.54
C SER A 12 -25.32 -34.22 16.36
N LYS A 13 -26.21 -33.74 17.23
CA LYS A 13 -25.87 -32.76 18.27
C LYS A 13 -24.78 -33.38 19.16
N LYS A 14 -23.51 -33.02 18.93
CA LYS A 14 -22.43 -33.33 19.88
C LYS A 14 -22.73 -32.58 21.18
N LYS A 15 -22.69 -33.30 22.32
CA LYS A 15 -22.86 -32.72 23.66
C LYS A 15 -21.85 -31.60 23.87
N VAL A 16 -22.32 -30.42 24.29
CA VAL A 16 -21.49 -29.30 24.73
C VAL A 16 -20.73 -29.76 25.98
N ARG A 17 -19.42 -29.97 25.86
CA ARG A 17 -18.51 -30.22 27.01
C ARG A 17 -18.20 -28.88 27.69
N SER A 18 -18.06 -28.84 29.01
CA SER A 18 -17.64 -27.61 29.71
C SER A 18 -16.18 -27.27 29.36
N LEU A 19 -15.79 -25.99 29.44
CA LEU A 19 -14.44 -25.51 29.09
C LEU A 19 -13.34 -26.20 29.92
N GLU A 20 -13.60 -26.44 31.20
CA GLU A 20 -12.72 -27.20 32.11
C GLU A 20 -12.55 -28.68 31.70
N GLN A 21 -13.54 -29.27 31.04
CA GLN A 21 -13.46 -30.63 30.49
C GLN A 21 -12.75 -30.69 29.13
N LEU A 22 -12.66 -29.56 28.42
CA LEU A 22 -11.99 -29.45 27.11
C LEU A 22 -10.49 -29.13 27.23
N TYR A 23 -10.08 -28.49 28.33
CA TYR A 23 -8.73 -27.96 28.56
C TYR A 23 -8.16 -28.44 29.91
N LYS A 24 -8.16 -29.76 30.14
CA LYS A 24 -7.81 -30.35 31.44
C LYS A 24 -6.30 -30.31 31.74
N PHE A 25 -5.45 -30.43 30.72
CA PHE A 25 -3.99 -30.41 30.86
C PHE A 25 -3.34 -29.24 30.11
N ASN A 26 -2.12 -28.87 30.49
CA ASN A 26 -1.30 -27.85 29.79
C ASN A 26 -0.81 -28.32 28.41
N VAL A 27 -0.94 -29.62 28.12
CA VAL A 27 -0.56 -30.27 26.86
C VAL A 27 -1.80 -30.89 26.22
N LYS A 28 -1.92 -30.79 24.89
CA LYS A 28 -3.04 -31.37 24.14
C LYS A 28 -2.59 -31.99 22.83
N LEU A 29 -3.21 -33.12 22.47
CA LEU A 29 -3.15 -33.62 21.10
C LEU A 29 -4.12 -32.79 20.27
N TYR A 30 -3.63 -32.14 19.22
CA TYR A 30 -4.44 -31.20 18.44
C TYR A 30 -5.27 -31.93 17.38
N ASP A 31 -6.10 -32.88 17.81
CA ASP A 31 -6.87 -33.81 16.97
C ASP A 31 -8.28 -33.28 16.64
N ASP A 32 -9.01 -32.82 17.66
CA ASP A 32 -10.34 -32.25 17.55
C ASP A 32 -10.27 -30.74 17.29
N PRO A 33 -11.00 -30.17 16.32
CA PRO A 33 -11.04 -28.72 16.08
C PRO A 33 -11.95 -27.97 17.06
N PRO A 34 -11.65 -26.68 17.37
CA PRO A 34 -12.51 -25.85 18.21
C PRO A 34 -13.86 -25.55 17.54
N THR A 35 -14.93 -25.50 18.33
CA THR A 35 -16.31 -25.21 17.87
C THR A 35 -16.91 -23.95 18.51
N LYS A 36 -16.11 -23.17 19.23
CA LYS A 36 -16.53 -21.96 19.94
C LYS A 36 -16.37 -20.75 19.03
N ASP A 37 -17.31 -19.81 19.11
CA ASP A 37 -17.19 -18.50 18.49
C ASP A 37 -16.32 -17.59 19.37
N VAL A 38 -15.33 -16.94 18.76
CA VAL A 38 -14.37 -16.05 19.45
C VAL A 38 -14.31 -14.68 18.78
N GLU A 39 -13.95 -13.66 19.56
CA GLU A 39 -13.73 -12.32 19.04
C GLU A 39 -12.48 -12.25 18.15
N LEU A 40 -12.56 -11.55 17.03
CA LEU A 40 -11.49 -11.51 16.02
C LEU A 40 -10.21 -10.86 16.55
N LEU A 41 -10.33 -9.78 17.33
CA LEU A 41 -9.17 -9.08 17.90
C LEU A 41 -8.39 -9.97 18.89
N TRP A 42 -9.12 -10.72 19.72
CA TRP A 42 -8.52 -11.69 20.63
C TRP A 42 -7.83 -12.83 19.86
N LEU A 43 -8.43 -13.27 18.75
CA LEU A 43 -7.85 -14.28 17.88
C LEU A 43 -6.53 -13.82 17.25
N GLU A 44 -6.51 -12.60 16.70
CA GLU A 44 -5.30 -11.98 16.12
C GLU A 44 -4.18 -11.89 17.16
N HIS A 45 -4.49 -11.39 18.36
CA HIS A 45 -3.55 -11.31 19.46
C HIS A 45 -2.97 -12.69 19.82
N SER A 46 -3.83 -13.69 20.01
CA SER A 46 -3.44 -15.06 20.38
C SER A 46 -2.51 -15.71 19.34
N VAL A 47 -2.76 -15.44 18.06
CA VAL A 47 -1.95 -15.96 16.95
C VAL A 47 -0.59 -15.29 16.89
N VAL A 48 -0.53 -13.96 17.06
CA VAL A 48 0.74 -13.21 17.06
C VAL A 48 1.62 -13.62 18.23
N GLU A 49 1.06 -13.80 19.42
CA GLU A 49 1.82 -14.28 20.57
C GLU A 49 2.37 -15.70 20.36
N ARG A 50 1.55 -16.64 19.88
CA ARG A 50 2.05 -18.00 19.54
C ARG A 50 3.15 -17.94 18.48
N LEU A 51 2.97 -17.09 17.45
CA LEU A 51 3.97 -16.92 16.40
C LEU A 51 5.30 -16.43 16.98
N LYS A 52 5.29 -15.49 17.93
CA LYS A 52 6.51 -15.05 18.64
C LYS A 52 7.18 -16.22 19.38
N VAL A 53 6.40 -17.07 20.07
CA VAL A 53 6.94 -18.28 20.73
C VAL A 53 7.66 -19.19 19.73
N LEU A 54 7.03 -19.49 18.58
CA LEU A 54 7.65 -20.36 17.57
C LEU A 54 8.92 -19.76 16.96
N HIS A 55 9.01 -18.43 16.81
CA HIS A 55 10.22 -17.78 16.34
C HIS A 55 11.34 -17.75 17.39
N ILE A 56 11.01 -17.60 18.68
CA ILE A 56 11.99 -17.75 19.76
C ILE A 56 12.62 -19.15 19.71
N LEU A 57 11.79 -20.18 19.51
CA LEU A 57 12.27 -21.56 19.34
C LEU A 57 13.17 -21.72 18.11
N GLU A 58 12.86 -21.04 17.00
CA GLU A 58 13.72 -21.03 15.81
C GLU A 58 15.08 -20.37 16.07
N GLN A 59 15.08 -19.17 16.65
CA GLN A 59 16.29 -18.39 16.91
C GLN A 59 17.26 -19.14 17.83
N ILE A 60 16.71 -19.80 18.86
CA ILE A 60 17.51 -20.55 19.84
C ILE A 60 17.87 -21.95 19.28
N GLY A 61 16.98 -22.57 18.51
CA GLY A 61 17.13 -23.91 17.93
C GLY A 61 18.01 -24.00 16.68
N GLY A 62 18.35 -22.87 16.06
CA GLY A 62 19.18 -22.80 14.83
C GLY A 62 20.60 -23.37 14.96
N LYS A 63 21.08 -23.66 16.18
CA LYS A 63 22.26 -24.49 16.40
C LYS A 63 21.77 -25.89 16.74
N ARG A 64 21.89 -26.85 15.82
CA ARG A 64 21.56 -28.27 16.05
C ARG A 64 22.18 -28.77 17.36
N ILE A 65 21.42 -28.73 18.45
CA ILE A 65 21.72 -29.48 19.65
C ILE A 65 21.22 -30.89 19.36
N ASN A 66 22.10 -31.70 18.79
CA ASN A 66 21.92 -33.14 18.85
C ASN A 66 22.01 -33.52 20.33
N ASN A 67 20.98 -34.26 20.76
CA ASN A 67 20.84 -34.93 22.04
C ASN A 67 20.42 -34.04 23.23
N ASP A 68 19.25 -34.42 23.74
CA ASP A 68 18.65 -34.09 25.01
C ASP A 68 18.28 -32.62 25.25
N CYS A 69 17.11 -32.44 25.82
CA CYS A 69 16.63 -31.16 26.34
C CYS A 69 17.57 -30.72 27.48
N CYS A 70 18.73 -30.17 27.14
CA CYS A 70 19.65 -29.61 28.11
C CYS A 70 18.90 -28.55 28.90
N GLU A 71 18.91 -28.63 30.23
CA GLU A 71 18.30 -27.65 31.13
C GLU A 71 18.63 -26.20 30.74
N ASP A 72 19.83 -25.98 30.19
CA ASP A 72 20.28 -24.68 29.70
C ASP A 72 19.49 -24.17 28.50
N TRP A 73 19.06 -25.05 27.58
CA TRP A 73 18.23 -24.66 26.43
C TRP A 73 16.83 -24.26 26.90
N ARG A 74 16.21 -25.06 27.77
CA ARG A 74 14.90 -24.76 28.38
C ARG A 74 14.91 -23.41 29.09
N LYS A 75 15.93 -23.15 29.92
CA LYS A 75 16.09 -21.87 30.64
C LYS A 75 16.21 -20.68 29.69
N ARG A 76 17.00 -20.80 28.60
CA ARG A 76 17.15 -19.72 27.62
C ARG A 76 15.84 -19.38 26.92
N VAL A 77 15.09 -20.40 26.49
CA VAL A 77 13.76 -20.20 25.88
C VAL A 77 12.84 -19.46 26.83
N LEU A 78 12.78 -19.87 28.10
CA LEU A 78 11.93 -19.23 29.11
C LEU A 78 12.33 -17.79 29.43
N ILE A 79 13.62 -17.48 29.47
CA ILE A 79 14.10 -16.10 29.67
C ILE A 79 13.63 -15.21 28.51
N GLU A 80 13.81 -15.65 27.27
CA GLU A 80 13.41 -14.87 26.09
C GLU A 80 11.89 -14.68 26.01
N MET A 81 11.12 -15.72 26.34
CA MET A 81 9.65 -15.62 26.44
C MET A 81 9.21 -14.63 27.52
N LYS A 82 9.90 -14.57 28.66
CA LYS A 82 9.63 -13.59 29.74
C LYS A 82 9.98 -12.17 29.30
N LEU A 83 11.09 -11.96 28.59
CA LEU A 83 11.48 -10.66 28.03
C LEU A 83 10.45 -10.12 27.04
N GLN A 84 9.87 -11.00 26.22
CA GLN A 84 8.82 -10.68 25.24
C GLN A 84 7.41 -10.56 25.86
N LYS A 85 7.29 -10.62 27.19
CA LYS A 85 6.02 -10.53 27.95
C LYS A 85 4.99 -11.61 27.62
N LEU A 86 5.42 -12.81 27.22
CA LEU A 86 4.54 -13.93 26.82
C LEU A 86 4.08 -14.78 28.02
N ALA A 87 3.52 -14.13 29.04
CA ALA A 87 3.20 -14.77 30.33
C ALA A 87 2.29 -16.00 30.18
N GLY A 88 1.23 -15.91 29.37
CA GLY A 88 0.28 -17.01 29.16
C GLY A 88 0.95 -18.31 28.69
N PHE A 89 1.87 -18.23 27.72
CA PHE A 89 2.58 -19.43 27.23
C PHE A 89 3.69 -19.91 28.17
N VAL A 90 4.29 -19.01 28.96
CA VAL A 90 5.26 -19.38 30.00
C VAL A 90 4.58 -20.23 31.09
N ASN A 91 3.36 -19.87 31.48
CA ASN A 91 2.60 -20.56 32.54
C ASN A 91 2.20 -21.99 32.17
N LEU A 92 2.17 -22.33 30.87
CA LEU A 92 1.96 -23.69 30.40
C LEU A 92 3.19 -24.59 30.62
N ILE A 93 4.38 -24.00 30.81
CA ILE A 93 5.67 -24.69 30.94
C ILE A 93 6.20 -24.64 32.39
N GLU A 94 6.09 -23.49 33.06
CA GLU A 94 6.41 -23.30 34.48
C GLU A 94 5.13 -22.90 35.22
N LEU A 95 4.60 -23.80 36.05
CA LEU A 95 3.45 -23.50 36.89
C LEU A 95 3.86 -22.49 37.97
N ASN A 96 3.28 -21.29 37.93
CA ASN A 96 3.44 -20.31 38.99
C ASN A 96 2.42 -20.58 40.11
N PRO A 97 2.84 -20.89 41.35
CA PRO A 97 1.92 -21.26 42.43
C PRO A 97 0.93 -20.16 42.84
N ASN A 98 1.20 -18.91 42.44
CA ASN A 98 0.42 -17.73 42.83
C ASN A 98 -0.56 -17.25 41.74
N GLU A 99 -0.69 -17.96 40.63
CA GLU A 99 -1.58 -17.56 39.53
C GLU A 99 -3.02 -18.04 39.69
N ASP A 100 -3.94 -17.19 39.23
CA ASP A 100 -5.37 -17.44 39.27
C ASP A 100 -5.76 -18.60 38.34
N PRO A 101 -6.54 -19.61 38.79
CA PRO A 101 -6.95 -20.74 37.96
C PRO A 101 -7.64 -20.37 36.64
N GLU A 102 -8.33 -19.23 36.60
CA GLU A 102 -8.98 -18.71 35.37
C GLU A 102 -7.94 -18.29 34.32
N SER A 103 -6.84 -17.66 34.75
CA SER A 103 -5.75 -17.24 33.86
C SER A 103 -5.06 -18.42 33.16
N LEU A 104 -4.90 -19.54 33.88
CA LEU A 104 -4.33 -20.77 33.31
C LEU A 104 -5.28 -21.41 32.30
N LEU A 105 -6.60 -21.36 32.55
CA LEU A 105 -7.60 -21.85 31.61
C LEU A 105 -7.61 -21.02 30.31
N LEU A 106 -7.49 -19.69 30.42
CA LEU A 106 -7.35 -18.80 29.27
C LEU A 106 -6.09 -19.09 28.46
N ALA A 107 -4.95 -19.33 29.13
CA ALA A 107 -3.70 -19.72 28.45
C ALA A 107 -3.84 -21.03 27.67
N ARG A 108 -4.52 -22.04 28.24
CA ARG A 108 -4.80 -23.32 27.56
C ARG A 108 -5.74 -23.12 26.36
N GLU A 109 -6.73 -22.24 26.49
CA GLU A 109 -7.64 -21.90 25.39
C GLU A 109 -6.90 -21.19 24.26
N MET A 110 -6.06 -20.21 24.58
CA MET A 110 -5.20 -19.51 23.63
C MET A 110 -4.31 -20.49 22.87
N ASP A 111 -3.60 -21.40 23.57
CA ASP A 111 -2.75 -22.42 22.96
C ASP A 111 -3.50 -23.29 21.95
N TYR A 112 -4.70 -23.73 22.31
CA TYR A 112 -5.48 -24.63 21.47
C TYR A 112 -6.02 -23.93 20.22
N ILE A 113 -6.63 -22.74 20.36
CA ILE A 113 -7.28 -22.06 19.24
C ILE A 113 -6.24 -21.50 18.27
N SER A 114 -5.19 -20.85 18.78
CA SER A 114 -4.13 -20.27 17.95
C SER A 114 -3.44 -21.31 17.07
N HIS A 115 -3.23 -22.54 17.56
CA HIS A 115 -2.69 -23.64 16.76
C HIS A 115 -3.53 -23.95 15.51
N PHE A 116 -4.85 -24.16 15.70
CA PHE A 116 -5.74 -24.49 14.58
C PHE A 116 -5.87 -23.35 13.58
N VAL A 117 -5.84 -22.10 14.04
CA VAL A 117 -5.89 -20.93 13.18
C VAL A 117 -4.60 -20.78 12.38
N MET A 118 -3.43 -21.00 13.00
CA MET A 118 -2.15 -20.99 12.29
C MET A 118 -2.07 -22.05 11.19
N ARG A 119 -2.73 -23.21 11.34
CA ARG A 119 -2.82 -24.21 10.27
C ARG A 119 -3.44 -23.67 8.98
N LEU A 120 -4.30 -22.65 9.05
CA LEU A 120 -4.88 -22.02 7.86
C LEU A 120 -3.77 -21.40 6.98
N TYR A 121 -2.81 -20.72 7.60
CA TYR A 121 -1.71 -20.04 6.91
C TYR A 121 -0.55 -20.99 6.57
N PHE A 122 -0.09 -21.80 7.53
CA PHE A 122 1.09 -22.67 7.32
C PHE A 122 0.82 -23.89 6.44
N CYS A 123 -0.43 -24.14 6.02
CA CYS A 123 -0.73 -25.20 5.06
C CYS A 123 -0.43 -24.82 3.60
N GLU A 124 -0.10 -23.55 3.30
CA GLU A 124 0.03 -23.01 1.93
C GLU A 124 1.22 -23.54 1.14
N SER A 125 2.39 -23.68 1.77
CA SER A 125 3.63 -24.12 1.13
C SER A 125 4.24 -25.26 1.93
N ASP A 126 4.88 -26.20 1.26
CA ASP A 126 5.56 -27.32 1.91
C ASP A 126 6.70 -26.85 2.82
N VAL A 127 7.38 -25.74 2.48
CA VAL A 127 8.43 -25.14 3.33
C VAL A 127 7.82 -24.59 4.62
N LEU A 128 6.69 -23.89 4.53
CA LEU A 128 5.98 -23.35 5.68
C LEU A 128 5.40 -24.47 6.55
N ARG A 129 4.90 -25.54 5.92
CA ARG A 129 4.37 -26.72 6.59
C ARG A 129 5.45 -27.41 7.41
N GLN A 130 6.61 -27.65 6.82
CA GLN A 130 7.75 -28.26 7.52
C GLN A 130 8.20 -27.40 8.70
N TRP A 131 8.41 -26.11 8.47
CA TRP A 131 8.80 -25.17 9.52
C TRP A 131 7.81 -25.18 10.70
N PHE A 132 6.50 -25.11 10.40
CA PHE A 132 5.47 -25.08 11.43
C PHE A 132 5.40 -26.39 12.20
N VAL A 133 5.45 -27.54 11.51
CA VAL A 133 5.45 -28.85 12.17
C VAL A 133 6.66 -29.01 13.08
N ASP A 134 7.85 -28.63 12.63
CA ASP A 134 9.07 -28.79 13.44
C ASP A 134 9.05 -27.90 14.69
N ARG A 135 8.63 -26.63 14.55
CA ARG A 135 8.49 -25.70 15.68
C ARG A 135 7.39 -26.10 16.65
N GLU A 136 6.25 -26.59 16.16
CA GLU A 136 5.15 -27.09 16.99
C GLU A 136 5.54 -28.33 17.78
N ILE A 137 6.34 -29.23 17.19
CA ILE A 137 6.82 -30.42 17.89
C ILE A 137 7.83 -30.05 18.98
N GLU A 138 8.71 -29.08 18.74
CA GLU A 138 9.60 -28.55 19.78
C GLU A 138 8.82 -27.90 20.93
N PHE A 139 7.77 -27.13 20.61
CA PHE A 139 6.92 -26.53 21.64
C PHE A 139 6.12 -27.58 22.41
N PHE A 140 5.59 -28.59 21.74
CA PHE A 140 4.93 -29.74 22.36
C PHE A 140 5.89 -30.48 23.30
N ARG A 141 7.13 -30.73 22.85
CA ARG A 141 8.17 -31.39 23.65
C ARG A 141 8.42 -30.63 24.94
N LEU A 142 8.58 -29.30 24.88
CA LEU A 142 8.79 -28.46 26.06
C LEU A 142 7.67 -28.60 27.09
N LYS A 143 6.41 -28.56 26.65
CA LYS A 143 5.25 -28.69 27.53
C LYS A 143 5.07 -30.11 28.08
N PHE A 144 5.38 -31.14 27.29
CA PHE A 144 5.28 -32.53 27.72
C PHE A 144 6.36 -32.91 28.74
N HIS A 145 7.58 -32.37 28.59
CA HIS A 145 8.67 -32.60 29.55
C HIS A 145 8.41 -31.95 30.91
N SER A 146 7.66 -30.84 30.97
CA SER A 146 7.29 -30.20 32.25
C SER A 146 6.23 -30.95 33.06
N LEU A 147 5.56 -31.95 32.49
CA LEU A 147 4.55 -32.72 33.21
C LEU A 147 5.20 -33.72 34.18
N SER A 148 4.60 -33.88 35.36
CA SER A 148 4.92 -34.95 36.30
C SER A 148 4.57 -36.34 35.73
N LEU A 149 5.14 -37.41 36.31
CA LEU A 149 4.84 -38.79 35.87
C LEU A 149 3.35 -39.15 36.00
N GLU A 150 2.68 -38.64 37.04
CA GLU A 150 1.24 -38.85 37.26
C GLU A 150 0.38 -38.12 36.21
N GLU A 151 0.73 -36.87 35.90
CA GLU A 151 0.05 -36.11 34.84
C GLU A 151 0.26 -36.72 33.45
N LYS A 152 1.46 -37.24 33.17
CA LYS A 152 1.74 -37.99 31.94
C LYS A 152 0.85 -39.21 31.83
N GLN A 153 0.67 -39.97 32.92
CA GLN A 153 -0.22 -41.14 32.90
C GLN A 153 -1.69 -40.75 32.70
N ASN A 154 -2.18 -39.73 33.40
CA ASN A 154 -3.53 -39.21 33.23
C ASN A 154 -3.78 -38.71 31.79
N PHE A 155 -2.79 -38.04 31.19
CA PHE A 155 -2.84 -37.61 29.80
C PHE A 155 -2.94 -38.79 28.82
N LEU A 156 -2.20 -39.88 29.05
CA LEU A 156 -2.25 -41.07 28.20
C LEU A 156 -3.62 -41.77 28.27
N GLU A 157 -4.18 -41.90 29.48
CA GLU A 157 -5.49 -42.53 29.70
C GLU A 157 -6.62 -41.73 29.03
N GLU A 158 -6.58 -40.40 29.10
CA GLU A 158 -7.59 -39.53 28.49
C GLU A 158 -7.57 -39.54 26.96
N ASN A 159 -6.39 -39.65 26.36
CA ASN A 159 -6.24 -39.74 24.90
C ASN A 159 -6.42 -41.18 24.38
N HIS A 160 -6.91 -42.10 25.21
CA HIS A 160 -7.13 -43.51 24.88
C HIS A 160 -5.87 -44.26 24.41
N LEU A 161 -4.69 -43.84 24.88
CA LEU A 161 -3.41 -44.50 24.58
C LEU A 161 -3.18 -45.64 25.59
N SER A 162 -2.97 -46.86 25.09
CA SER A 162 -2.94 -48.10 25.91
C SER A 162 -1.61 -48.35 26.65
N TYR A 163 -0.85 -47.30 26.97
CA TYR A 163 0.45 -47.42 27.63
C TYR A 163 0.28 -47.33 29.15
N ARG A 164 0.68 -48.39 29.87
CA ARG A 164 0.63 -48.43 31.34
C ARG A 164 2.02 -48.68 31.92
N LEU A 165 2.28 -48.09 33.08
CA LEU A 165 3.48 -48.38 33.87
C LEU A 165 3.42 -49.81 34.41
N GLN A 166 4.47 -50.58 34.15
CA GLN A 166 4.66 -51.92 34.69
C GLN A 166 6.11 -52.09 35.16
N ASN A 167 6.30 -52.91 36.18
CA ASN A 167 7.64 -53.36 36.56
C ASN A 167 8.16 -54.35 35.52
N PHE A 168 9.46 -54.31 35.22
CA PHE A 168 10.05 -55.23 34.26
C PHE A 168 9.92 -56.68 34.77
N PRO A 169 9.44 -57.63 33.95
CA PRO A 169 9.12 -59.00 34.40
C PRO A 169 10.35 -59.92 34.65
N GLU A 170 11.55 -59.37 34.85
CA GLU A 170 12.76 -60.10 35.23
C GLU A 170 13.50 -59.33 36.34
N LEU A 171 13.14 -59.61 37.58
CA LEU A 171 13.99 -59.45 38.76
C LEU A 171 14.01 -60.80 39.48
N THR A 172 14.54 -61.81 38.81
CA THR A 172 14.96 -63.06 39.44
C THR A 172 16.23 -63.55 38.76
N SER A 173 17.29 -63.63 39.59
CA SER A 173 18.54 -64.37 39.42
C SER A 173 19.72 -63.64 38.74
N GLU A 174 20.61 -63.16 39.61
CA GLU A 174 22.07 -63.09 39.46
C GLU A 174 22.65 -62.14 38.40
N THR A 175 22.88 -60.88 38.78
CA THR A 175 24.25 -60.33 38.93
C THR A 175 24.24 -58.86 39.36
N HIS A 176 25.00 -58.60 40.43
CA HIS A 176 25.57 -57.34 40.93
C HIS A 176 24.67 -56.22 41.50
N GLU A 177 24.94 -56.00 42.80
CA GLU A 177 24.40 -55.02 43.71
C GLU A 177 24.71 -53.56 43.33
N ASN A 178 23.81 -52.69 43.80
CA ASN A 178 23.91 -51.24 44.00
C ASN A 178 23.66 -50.32 42.80
N ASP A 179 22.45 -50.39 42.23
CA ASP A 179 21.59 -49.20 42.01
C ASP A 179 20.15 -49.58 41.62
N SER A 180 19.52 -50.46 42.39
CA SER A 180 18.13 -50.88 42.13
C SER A 180 17.13 -49.97 42.84
N GLN A 181 16.98 -48.74 42.33
CA GLN A 181 15.78 -47.94 42.58
C GLN A 181 14.70 -48.30 41.55
N ASN A 182 13.46 -48.49 42.04
CA ASN A 182 12.21 -48.71 41.30
C ASN A 182 12.12 -47.99 39.94
N THR A 183 12.69 -48.57 38.89
CA THR A 183 12.54 -48.05 37.53
C THR A 183 11.26 -48.64 36.95
N GLN A 184 10.21 -47.82 36.92
CA GLN A 184 8.95 -48.18 36.28
C GLN A 184 9.10 -48.02 34.77
N PHE A 185 8.68 -49.03 34.00
CA PHE A 185 8.80 -49.03 32.54
C PHE A 185 7.42 -48.94 31.89
N PHE A 186 7.35 -48.27 30.74
CA PHE A 186 6.16 -48.31 29.89
C PHE A 186 6.24 -49.53 28.97
N LYS A 187 5.18 -50.34 28.95
CA LYS A 187 5.05 -51.48 28.05
C LYS A 187 4.46 -51.05 26.71
N VAL A 188 5.21 -51.22 25.63
CA VAL A 188 4.86 -50.79 24.27
C VAL A 188 5.07 -51.95 23.28
N LYS A 189 4.34 -52.00 22.16
CA LYS A 189 4.63 -52.99 21.10
C LYS A 189 5.94 -52.61 20.40
N PHE A 190 6.84 -53.57 20.17
CA PHE A 190 8.16 -53.25 19.58
C PHE A 190 8.07 -52.58 18.19
N THR A 191 6.99 -52.84 17.44
CA THR A 191 6.71 -52.22 16.14
C THR A 191 6.50 -50.71 16.19
N GLU A 192 6.15 -50.17 17.36
CA GLU A 192 5.92 -48.73 17.56
C GLU A 192 7.20 -47.98 17.94
N VAL A 193 8.28 -48.70 18.30
CA VAL A 193 9.56 -48.15 18.76
C VAL A 193 10.77 -48.71 18.00
N LEU A 194 10.63 -48.84 16.68
CA LEU A 194 11.67 -49.44 15.83
C LEU A 194 13.03 -48.73 15.93
N THR A 195 13.04 -47.41 16.12
CA THR A 195 14.28 -46.61 16.29
C THR A 195 15.01 -46.99 17.57
N LEU A 196 14.33 -46.99 18.72
CA LEU A 196 14.92 -47.39 20.01
C LEU A 196 15.38 -48.84 20.01
N VAL A 197 14.63 -49.72 19.31
CA VAL A 197 15.02 -51.12 19.11
C VAL A 197 16.29 -51.22 18.24
N SER A 198 16.37 -50.45 17.15
CA SER A 198 17.55 -50.44 16.27
C SER A 198 18.81 -49.90 16.96
N GLU A 199 18.64 -48.92 17.86
CA GLU A 199 19.72 -48.31 18.65
C GLU A 199 20.02 -49.10 19.94
N ARG A 200 19.31 -50.20 20.21
CA ARG A 200 19.42 -51.03 21.42
C ARG A 200 19.24 -50.26 22.73
N LYS A 201 18.36 -49.25 22.73
CA LYS A 201 18.06 -48.39 23.89
C LYS A 201 16.86 -48.84 24.73
N CYS A 202 16.26 -49.99 24.43
CA CYS A 202 15.10 -50.51 25.17
C CYS A 202 15.20 -52.03 25.40
N ASN A 203 14.63 -52.50 26.52
CA ASN A 203 14.54 -53.93 26.82
C ASN A 203 13.34 -54.54 26.08
N MET A 204 13.48 -55.75 25.51
CA MET A 204 12.41 -56.43 24.77
C MET A 204 12.08 -57.80 25.36
N LYS A 205 10.80 -58.13 25.46
CA LYS A 205 10.32 -59.47 25.86
C LYS A 205 8.97 -59.78 25.22
N SER A 206 8.83 -60.99 24.65
CA SER A 206 7.56 -61.53 24.12
C SER A 206 6.80 -60.59 23.16
N GLY A 207 7.50 -59.90 22.25
CA GLY A 207 6.90 -58.97 21.29
C GLY A 207 6.58 -57.57 21.84
N PHE A 208 7.03 -57.26 23.05
CA PHE A 208 6.90 -55.94 23.67
C PHE A 208 8.27 -55.34 23.99
N ALA A 209 8.38 -54.02 23.88
CA ALA A 209 9.50 -53.21 24.31
C ALA A 209 9.14 -52.44 25.59
N TYR A 210 10.10 -52.30 26.48
CA TYR A 210 9.99 -51.62 27.77
C TYR A 210 10.89 -50.38 27.74
N VAL A 211 10.26 -49.20 27.81
CA VAL A 211 10.93 -47.90 27.62
C VAL A 211 10.71 -47.02 28.85
N THR A 212 11.72 -46.25 29.23
CA THR A 212 11.67 -45.29 30.35
C THR A 212 11.04 -43.96 29.95
N ASP A 213 11.19 -43.55 28.68
CA ASP A 213 10.64 -42.31 28.13
C ASP A 213 9.76 -42.56 26.89
N LEU A 214 8.51 -42.09 26.93
CA LEU A 214 7.54 -42.16 25.83
C LEU A 214 7.57 -40.94 24.90
N SER A 215 8.38 -39.92 25.21
CA SER A 215 8.35 -38.62 24.51
C SER A 215 8.51 -38.77 22.99
N SER A 216 9.45 -39.60 22.54
CA SER A 216 9.68 -39.85 21.10
C SER A 216 8.47 -40.45 20.36
N ILE A 217 7.70 -41.32 21.02
CA ILE A 217 6.51 -41.96 20.44
C ILE A 217 5.38 -40.94 20.35
N ILE A 218 5.15 -40.19 21.42
CA ILE A 218 4.07 -39.21 21.50
C ILE A 218 4.35 -38.04 20.55
N GLU A 219 5.60 -37.61 20.40
CA GLU A 219 6.03 -36.66 19.37
C GLU A 219 5.71 -37.15 17.96
N THR A 220 5.95 -38.43 17.67
CA THR A 220 5.63 -39.03 16.37
C THR A 220 4.12 -39.07 16.13
N ILE A 221 3.33 -39.41 17.15
CA ILE A 221 1.86 -39.39 17.09
C ILE A 221 1.36 -37.96 16.81
N GLN A 222 1.87 -36.97 17.56
CA GLN A 222 1.50 -35.56 17.41
C GLN A 222 1.88 -35.01 16.03
N ARG A 223 3.08 -35.34 15.53
CA ARG A 223 3.54 -34.96 14.19
C ARG A 223 2.56 -35.46 13.13
N ASN A 224 2.18 -36.73 13.20
CA ASN A 224 1.21 -37.34 12.28
C ASN A 224 -0.18 -36.66 12.36
N ILE A 225 -0.64 -36.27 13.55
CA ILE A 225 -1.92 -35.55 13.73
C ILE A 225 -1.86 -34.18 13.07
N ILE A 226 -0.80 -33.41 13.32
CA ILE A 226 -0.64 -32.05 12.78
C ILE A 226 -0.52 -32.10 11.24
N GLU A 227 0.30 -33.00 10.70
CA GLU A 227 0.48 -33.16 9.25
C GLU A 227 -0.83 -33.54 8.54
N LYS A 228 -1.56 -34.55 9.06
CA LYS A 228 -2.88 -34.93 8.52
C LYS A 228 -3.86 -33.75 8.57
N GLY A 229 -3.83 -32.98 9.66
CA GLY A 229 -4.65 -31.78 9.83
C GLY A 229 -4.32 -30.69 8.80
N LEU A 230 -3.05 -30.37 8.59
CA LEU A 230 -2.59 -29.39 7.60
C LEU A 230 -2.99 -29.80 6.17
N MET A 231 -2.87 -31.09 5.84
CA MET A 231 -3.32 -31.62 4.55
C MET A 231 -4.84 -31.50 4.36
N ALA A 232 -5.63 -31.74 5.41
CA ALA A 232 -7.08 -31.58 5.37
C ALA A 232 -7.48 -30.10 5.19
N THR A 233 -6.83 -29.19 5.93
CA THR A 233 -7.04 -27.75 5.83
C THR A 233 -6.69 -27.21 4.44
N HIS A 234 -5.56 -27.65 3.87
CA HIS A 234 -5.13 -27.23 2.52
C HIS A 234 -6.19 -27.54 1.46
N ARG A 235 -6.85 -28.71 1.53
CA ARG A 235 -7.92 -29.09 0.59
C ARG A 235 -9.15 -28.18 0.68
N MET A 236 -9.39 -27.55 1.83
CA MET A 236 -10.54 -26.66 2.05
C MET A 236 -10.17 -25.17 1.94
N LEU A 237 -8.88 -24.85 1.80
CA LEU A 237 -8.33 -23.50 1.84
C LEU A 237 -9.00 -22.56 0.82
N ASN A 238 -9.25 -23.05 -0.40
CA ASN A 238 -9.86 -22.25 -1.47
C ASN A 238 -11.27 -21.74 -1.11
N LYS A 239 -12.04 -22.51 -0.32
CA LYS A 239 -13.36 -22.09 0.16
C LYS A 239 -13.29 -21.11 1.32
N ILE A 240 -12.23 -21.22 2.13
CA ILE A 240 -12.02 -20.40 3.33
C ILE A 240 -11.47 -19.02 2.95
N ARG A 241 -10.67 -18.93 1.89
CA ARG A 241 -10.08 -17.68 1.36
C ARG A 241 -11.09 -16.66 0.83
N GLU A 242 -12.34 -17.05 0.62
CA GLU A 242 -13.41 -16.13 0.23
C GLU A 242 -13.78 -15.16 1.37
N ASP A 243 -13.51 -15.51 2.64
CA ASP A 243 -13.79 -14.67 3.79
C ASP A 243 -12.68 -13.61 4.00
N LEU A 244 -13.08 -12.34 3.95
CA LEU A 244 -12.17 -11.20 4.11
C LEU A 244 -11.46 -11.18 5.47
N ARG A 245 -12.12 -11.63 6.54
CA ARG A 245 -11.57 -11.62 7.91
C ARG A 245 -10.37 -12.55 8.05
N ILE A 246 -10.46 -13.72 7.42
CA ILE A 246 -9.38 -14.72 7.43
C ILE A 246 -8.23 -14.25 6.55
N LYS A 247 -8.51 -13.54 5.46
CA LYS A 247 -7.49 -12.94 4.60
C LYS A 247 -6.65 -11.89 5.33
N ASP A 248 -7.30 -11.04 6.13
CA ASP A 248 -6.58 -10.03 6.91
C ASP A 248 -5.77 -10.68 8.05
N LEU A 249 -6.31 -11.68 8.73
CA LEU A 249 -5.57 -12.48 9.71
C LEU A 249 -4.32 -13.15 9.10
N MET A 250 -4.41 -13.70 7.89
CA MET A 250 -3.26 -14.26 7.17
C MET A 250 -2.19 -13.21 6.85
N LYS A 251 -2.60 -11.99 6.48
CA LYS A 251 -1.66 -10.87 6.27
C LYS A 251 -0.96 -10.48 7.57
N THR A 252 -1.69 -10.43 8.69
CA THR A 252 -1.13 -10.16 10.01
C THR A 252 -0.04 -11.18 10.34
N ILE A 253 -0.31 -12.49 10.18
CA ILE A 253 0.70 -13.56 10.39
C ILE A 253 1.92 -13.38 9.48
N HIS A 254 1.71 -12.96 8.23
CA HIS A 254 2.80 -12.73 7.28
C HIS A 254 3.69 -11.55 7.69
N ASN A 255 3.08 -10.43 8.09
CA ASN A 255 3.76 -9.19 8.45
C ASN A 255 4.44 -9.26 9.83
N SER A 256 3.87 -10.00 10.79
CA SER A 256 4.43 -10.18 12.13
C SER A 256 5.67 -11.08 12.19
N ARG A 257 6.27 -11.45 11.05
CA ARG A 257 7.55 -12.16 11.01
C ARG A 257 8.70 -11.18 11.34
N PRO A 258 9.70 -11.61 12.14
CA PRO A 258 10.78 -10.73 12.58
C PRO A 258 11.57 -10.17 11.38
N GLY A 259 11.62 -8.84 11.30
CA GLY A 259 12.29 -8.10 10.23
C GLY A 259 11.74 -6.68 9.94
N GLN A 260 10.64 -6.24 10.57
CA GLN A 260 10.01 -4.95 10.25
C GLN A 260 9.74 -3.98 11.42
N ASP A 261 9.84 -4.41 12.68
CA ASP A 261 9.57 -3.53 13.82
C ASP A 261 10.88 -3.24 14.59
N LEU A 262 11.36 -2.01 14.47
CA LEU A 262 12.42 -1.46 15.33
C LEU A 262 11.97 -0.08 15.84
N GLU A 263 11.92 0.05 17.16
CA GLU A 263 11.55 1.25 17.90
C GLU A 263 12.55 2.38 17.66
N SER A 264 12.04 3.61 17.54
CA SER A 264 12.83 4.84 17.37
C SER A 264 13.58 5.22 18.65
N MET A 265 14.90 5.37 18.57
CA MET A 265 15.72 5.97 19.65
C MET A 265 15.87 7.49 19.47
N ASP A 266 16.00 8.19 20.59
CA ASP A 266 16.05 9.65 20.73
C ASP A 266 17.30 10.33 20.14
N GLU A 267 17.08 11.58 19.72
CA GLU A 267 18.02 12.53 19.10
C GLU A 267 19.12 13.01 20.08
N THR A 268 20.30 12.39 20.10
CA THR A 268 21.53 13.11 20.52
C THR A 268 22.81 12.37 20.13
N LEU A 269 23.18 12.39 18.86
CA LEU A 269 24.56 12.12 18.43
C LEU A 269 24.80 12.79 17.08
N ASN A 270 25.88 13.57 16.96
CA ASN A 270 26.35 14.09 15.68
C ASN A 270 26.79 12.90 14.81
N PHE A 271 25.86 12.39 14.00
CA PHE A 271 26.03 11.16 13.23
C PHE A 271 27.12 11.29 12.16
N ILE A 272 27.34 12.48 11.63
CA ILE A 272 28.20 12.71 10.46
C ILE A 272 29.69 12.39 10.74
N GLU A 273 30.20 12.73 11.93
CA GLU A 273 31.61 12.50 12.28
C GLU A 273 31.87 11.07 12.75
N SER A 274 30.84 10.40 13.26
CA SER A 274 30.90 9.04 13.79
C SER A 274 30.46 7.98 12.78
N ALA A 275 29.87 8.35 11.64
CA ALA A 275 29.28 7.42 10.67
C ALA A 275 30.23 6.29 10.21
N ASP A 276 31.50 6.59 9.96
CA ASP A 276 32.48 5.59 9.51
C ASP A 276 32.83 4.60 10.64
N PHE A 277 32.94 5.11 11.87
CA PHE A 277 33.15 4.30 13.07
C PHE A 277 31.92 3.43 13.38
N LEU A 278 30.72 4.02 13.32
CA LEU A 278 29.45 3.34 13.55
C LEU A 278 29.19 2.25 12.50
N SER A 279 29.56 2.51 11.25
CA SER A 279 29.46 1.52 10.17
C SER A 279 30.30 0.28 10.43
N THR A 280 31.48 0.45 11.01
CA THR A 280 32.41 -0.67 11.25
C THR A 280 31.99 -1.50 12.47
N GLN A 281 31.46 -0.84 13.51
CA GLN A 281 31.16 -1.47 14.80
C GLN A 281 29.72 -1.98 14.94
N TYR A 282 28.74 -1.24 14.41
CA TYR A 282 27.32 -1.45 14.73
C TYR A 282 26.44 -1.75 13.52
N PHE A 283 26.81 -1.32 12.30
CA PHE A 283 25.94 -1.55 11.15
C PHE A 283 25.89 -3.04 10.80
N PRO A 284 24.69 -3.58 10.50
CA PRO A 284 24.59 -4.92 9.94
C PRO A 284 25.33 -4.97 8.59
N LEU A 285 25.82 -6.15 8.22
CA LEU A 285 26.63 -6.35 7.01
C LEU A 285 26.04 -5.69 5.76
N CYS A 286 24.72 -5.75 5.58
CA CYS A 286 24.03 -5.13 4.45
C CYS A 286 24.16 -3.59 4.42
N ALA A 287 23.97 -2.93 5.56
CA ALA A 287 24.11 -1.48 5.68
C ALA A 287 25.58 -1.04 5.64
N ARG A 288 26.48 -1.86 6.22
CA ARG A 288 27.93 -1.63 6.16
C ARG A 288 28.46 -1.67 4.73
N ILE A 289 28.09 -2.70 3.96
CA ILE A 289 28.46 -2.81 2.54
C ILE A 289 27.95 -1.60 1.75
N CYS A 290 26.74 -1.13 2.04
CA CYS A 290 26.21 0.07 1.39
C CYS A 290 27.02 1.33 1.78
N HIS A 291 27.38 1.48 3.05
CA HIS A 291 28.19 2.61 3.51
C HIS A 291 29.60 2.60 2.92
N GLU A 292 30.28 1.44 2.95
CA GLU A 292 31.60 1.24 2.33
C GLU A 292 31.56 1.49 0.82
N THR A 293 30.57 0.94 0.11
CA THR A 293 30.39 1.17 -1.33
C THR A 293 30.14 2.64 -1.65
N LEU A 294 29.33 3.32 -0.82
CA LEU A 294 29.07 4.75 -0.98
C LEU A 294 30.35 5.56 -0.79
N ARG A 295 31.18 5.22 0.20
CA ARG A 295 32.48 5.87 0.47
C ARG A 295 33.51 5.60 -0.62
N GLU A 296 33.64 4.36 -1.08
CA GLU A 296 34.64 3.96 -2.07
C GLU A 296 34.29 4.41 -3.49
N LYS A 297 33.03 4.22 -3.90
CA LYS A 297 32.59 4.45 -5.28
C LYS A 297 31.91 5.80 -5.46
N HIS A 298 31.70 6.55 -4.39
CA HIS A 298 30.95 7.81 -4.37
C HIS A 298 29.55 7.69 -4.99
N HIS A 299 29.01 6.46 -5.06
CA HIS A 299 27.76 6.14 -5.73
C HIS A 299 27.19 4.83 -5.20
N LEU A 300 25.86 4.77 -5.12
CA LEU A 300 25.11 3.55 -4.84
C LEU A 300 24.06 3.34 -5.94
N LYS A 301 23.77 2.09 -6.31
CA LYS A 301 22.66 1.76 -7.24
C LYS A 301 21.30 2.05 -6.58
N TYR A 302 20.23 2.19 -7.37
CA TYR A 302 18.88 2.54 -6.90
C TYR A 302 18.43 1.77 -5.65
N PHE A 303 18.47 0.43 -5.69
CA PHE A 303 18.09 -0.41 -4.53
C PHE A 303 19.02 -0.22 -3.33
N GLY A 304 20.32 -0.09 -3.55
CA GLY A 304 21.29 0.18 -2.48
C GLY A 304 21.07 1.54 -1.82
N ARG A 305 20.70 2.57 -2.61
CA ARG A 305 20.32 3.89 -2.08
C ARG A 305 19.07 3.79 -1.23
N ASN A 306 18.04 3.12 -1.72
CA ASN A 306 16.78 2.95 -0.99
C ASN A 306 16.98 2.20 0.33
N GLN A 307 17.65 1.05 0.29
CA GLN A 307 17.93 0.24 1.48
C GLN A 307 18.75 1.02 2.52
N TYR A 308 19.80 1.71 2.08
CA TYR A 308 20.66 2.47 2.98
C TYR A 308 19.95 3.69 3.57
N GLN A 309 19.15 4.41 2.78
CA GLN A 309 18.41 5.58 3.23
C GLN A 309 17.29 5.23 4.22
N LEU A 310 16.56 4.15 3.98
CA LEU A 310 15.57 3.63 4.94
C LEU A 310 16.22 3.17 6.23
N PHE A 311 17.40 2.53 6.15
CA PHE A 311 18.18 2.16 7.32
C PHE A 311 18.62 3.40 8.12
N LEU A 312 19.18 4.42 7.46
CA LEU A 312 19.58 5.68 8.11
C LEU A 312 18.41 6.36 8.82
N LYS A 313 17.23 6.39 8.18
CA LYS A 313 16.00 6.87 8.79
C LYS A 313 15.59 6.01 9.99
N GLY A 314 15.68 4.68 9.87
CA GLY A 314 15.29 3.73 10.91
C GLY A 314 16.15 3.83 12.16
N ILE A 315 17.44 4.15 12.04
CA ILE A 315 18.34 4.38 13.18
C ILE A 315 18.25 5.82 13.74
N GLY A 316 17.34 6.65 13.24
CA GLY A 316 17.07 8.01 13.75
C GLY A 316 17.90 9.14 13.13
N VAL A 317 18.64 8.94 12.04
CA VAL A 317 19.40 10.02 11.39
C VAL A 317 18.45 11.02 10.76
N SER A 318 18.60 12.32 11.07
CA SER A 318 17.73 13.37 10.53
C SER A 318 17.87 13.56 9.02
N LEU A 319 16.85 14.16 8.38
CA LEU A 319 16.88 14.48 6.94
C LEU A 319 18.10 15.34 6.60
N GLN A 320 18.39 16.36 7.41
CA GLN A 320 19.49 17.29 7.14
C GLN A 320 20.85 16.58 7.23
N GLU A 321 21.03 15.69 8.21
CA GLU A 321 22.27 14.90 8.35
C GLU A 321 22.44 13.89 7.22
N SER A 322 21.36 13.23 6.82
CA SER A 322 21.35 12.29 5.69
C SER A 322 21.71 12.98 4.37
N LEU A 323 21.13 14.15 4.12
CA LEU A 323 21.48 14.98 2.96
C LEU A 323 22.94 15.44 3.00
N ASN A 324 23.42 15.89 4.16
CA ASN A 324 24.81 16.35 4.34
C ASN A 324 25.83 15.21 4.16
N LEU A 325 25.54 14.00 4.66
CA LEU A 325 26.37 12.82 4.47
C LEU A 325 26.53 12.50 2.97
N ILE A 326 25.40 12.42 2.27
CA ILE A 326 25.36 12.12 0.84
C ILE A 326 26.02 13.23 0.03
N GLU A 327 25.79 14.50 0.38
CA GLU A 327 26.42 15.64 -0.29
C GLU A 327 27.95 15.66 -0.08
N ARG A 328 28.44 15.38 1.13
CA ARG A 328 29.88 15.30 1.42
C ARG A 328 30.56 14.19 0.62
N VAL A 329 29.91 13.04 0.48
CA VAL A 329 30.49 11.89 -0.23
C VAL A 329 30.43 12.08 -1.76
N MET A 330 29.37 12.70 -2.29
CA MET A 330 29.22 12.90 -3.74
C MET A 330 29.97 14.13 -4.29
N LYS A 331 30.40 15.07 -3.46
CA LYS A 331 31.12 16.31 -3.87
C LYS A 331 32.47 16.07 -4.59
N PHE A 332 33.02 14.86 -4.55
CA PHE A 332 34.33 14.57 -5.13
C PHE A 332 34.33 14.31 -6.65
N PHE A 333 33.17 14.11 -7.27
CA PHE A 333 33.04 14.04 -8.74
C PHE A 333 32.28 15.27 -9.24
N GLY A 334 32.84 15.97 -10.23
CA GLY A 334 32.22 17.09 -10.95
C GLY A 334 31.00 16.67 -11.79
N TYR A 335 30.01 16.04 -11.15
CA TYR A 335 28.79 15.54 -11.75
C TYR A 335 27.66 16.57 -11.60
N CYS A 336 27.21 17.06 -12.75
CA CYS A 336 26.16 18.04 -13.08
C CYS A 336 25.00 18.26 -12.08
N GLN A 337 24.53 19.52 -12.07
CA GLN A 337 23.37 20.06 -11.34
C GLN A 337 22.06 19.28 -11.48
N THR A 338 21.89 18.46 -12.53
CA THR A 338 20.66 17.73 -12.85
C THR A 338 20.37 16.51 -11.97
N ILE A 339 21.38 15.83 -11.42
CA ILE A 339 21.15 14.70 -10.46
C ILE A 339 20.93 15.23 -9.02
N ARG A 340 21.32 16.48 -8.78
CA ARG A 340 21.20 17.18 -7.49
C ARG A 340 19.74 17.50 -7.14
N SER A 341 18.83 17.63 -8.12
CA SER A 341 17.41 17.79 -7.83
C SER A 341 16.77 16.46 -7.45
N ASP A 342 16.97 15.41 -8.24
CA ASP A 342 16.18 14.18 -8.13
C ASP A 342 16.57 13.34 -6.92
N HIS A 343 17.87 13.29 -6.60
CA HIS A 343 18.34 12.48 -5.48
C HIS A 343 17.99 13.11 -4.13
N PHE A 344 18.13 14.43 -4.01
CA PHE A 344 17.75 15.17 -2.81
C PHE A 344 16.23 15.20 -2.63
N SER A 345 15.47 15.26 -3.73
CA SER A 345 14.00 15.21 -3.68
C SER A 345 13.48 13.82 -3.28
N TYR A 346 14.14 12.74 -3.70
CA TYR A 346 13.84 11.38 -3.24
C TYR A 346 14.08 11.20 -1.73
N ILE A 347 15.20 11.70 -1.21
CA ILE A 347 15.50 11.63 0.22
C ILE A 347 14.49 12.47 1.02
N LYS A 348 14.18 13.69 0.56
CA LYS A 348 13.11 14.51 1.15
C LYS A 348 11.76 13.79 1.13
N PHE A 349 11.42 13.08 0.05
CA PHE A 349 10.19 12.29 -0.06
C PHE A 349 10.14 11.16 0.98
N GLN A 350 11.20 10.37 1.13
CA GLN A 350 11.25 9.26 2.10
C GLN A 350 11.17 9.73 3.55
N TYR A 351 11.78 10.88 3.85
CA TYR A 351 11.78 11.44 5.20
C TYR A 351 10.47 12.15 5.56
N ASN A 352 9.85 12.87 4.61
CA ASN A 352 8.65 13.67 4.87
C ASN A 352 7.32 12.92 4.73
N HIS A 353 7.28 11.75 4.07
CA HIS A 353 6.04 11.04 3.78
C HIS A 353 6.02 9.58 4.31
N PRO A 354 6.02 9.35 5.64
CA PRO A 354 5.77 8.02 6.21
C PRO A 354 4.30 7.60 6.11
N ASN A 355 3.37 8.54 5.96
CA ASN A 355 1.95 8.26 5.84
C ASN A 355 1.56 8.25 4.36
N HIS A 356 1.09 7.12 3.86
CA HIS A 356 0.47 7.07 2.54
C HIS A 356 -0.86 7.82 2.58
N GLY A 357 -1.16 8.59 1.52
CA GLY A 357 -2.42 9.31 1.40
C GLY A 357 -3.60 8.35 1.58
N PHE A 358 -4.54 8.69 2.45
CA PHE A 358 -5.74 7.90 2.75
C PHE A 358 -6.70 7.83 1.55
N PHE A 359 -6.79 8.90 0.76
CA PHE A 359 -7.56 8.96 -0.48
C PHE A 359 -7.02 10.06 -1.40
N ILE A 360 -7.03 9.82 -2.70
CA ILE A 360 -6.36 10.68 -3.67
C ILE A 360 -7.28 11.00 -4.83
N VAL A 361 -7.34 12.28 -5.20
CA VAL A 361 -7.99 12.75 -6.43
C VAL A 361 -6.94 13.34 -7.35
N ILE A 362 -6.90 12.89 -8.61
CA ILE A 362 -5.94 13.32 -9.62
C ILE A 362 -6.70 13.96 -10.77
N ILE A 363 -6.27 15.14 -11.21
CA ILE A 363 -6.73 15.77 -12.45
C ILE A 363 -5.53 15.79 -13.40
N GLN A 364 -5.65 15.16 -14.57
CA GLN A 364 -4.58 15.14 -15.57
C GLN A 364 -5.01 15.87 -16.85
N ARG A 365 -4.08 16.63 -17.43
CA ARG A 365 -4.23 17.21 -18.76
C ARG A 365 -4.00 16.12 -19.80
N HIS A 366 -4.90 16.03 -20.77
CA HIS A 366 -4.67 15.22 -21.97
C HIS A 366 -3.47 15.72 -22.77
N ILE A 367 -3.14 14.99 -23.83
CA ILE A 367 -2.16 15.41 -24.84
C ILE A 367 -2.86 15.39 -26.20
N GLY A 368 -2.46 16.22 -27.15
CA GLY A 368 -3.06 16.19 -28.47
C GLY A 368 -2.84 17.44 -29.30
N ILE A 369 -3.16 17.32 -30.57
CA ILE A 369 -3.19 18.42 -31.54
C ILE A 369 -4.34 19.38 -31.16
N CYS A 370 -4.23 20.67 -31.48
CA CYS A 370 -5.30 21.65 -31.27
C CYS A 370 -6.57 21.14 -31.96
N SER A 371 -7.72 21.28 -31.31
CA SER A 371 -9.02 21.25 -32.00
C SER A 371 -9.37 22.60 -32.63
N CYS A 372 -8.41 23.52 -32.67
CA CYS A 372 -8.59 24.91 -33.04
C CYS A 372 -8.72 25.03 -34.55
N PRO A 373 -9.67 25.82 -35.07
CA PRO A 373 -9.74 26.07 -36.50
C PRO A 373 -8.44 26.72 -36.95
N PRO A 374 -7.83 26.26 -38.06
CA PRO A 374 -6.62 26.87 -38.59
C PRO A 374 -6.89 28.32 -38.96
N TYR A 375 -5.87 29.17 -38.81
CA TYR A 375 -5.99 30.58 -39.19
C TYR A 375 -6.01 30.71 -40.72
N PRO A 376 -6.65 31.76 -41.29
CA PRO A 376 -6.87 31.86 -42.74
C PRO A 376 -5.63 31.68 -43.63
N THR A 377 -4.47 32.15 -43.19
CA THR A 377 -3.18 32.06 -43.89
C THR A 377 -2.31 30.88 -43.45
N ASP A 378 -2.83 29.96 -42.64
CA ASP A 378 -2.10 28.79 -42.14
C ASP A 378 -1.75 27.83 -43.29
N PRO A 379 -0.45 27.55 -43.53
CA PRO A 379 -0.04 26.57 -44.54
C PRO A 379 -0.48 25.14 -44.20
N TYR A 380 -0.77 24.83 -42.93
CA TYR A 380 -1.18 23.52 -42.43
C TYR A 380 -2.68 23.41 -42.16
N ARG A 381 -3.47 24.33 -42.71
CA ARG A 381 -4.94 24.35 -42.55
C ARG A 381 -5.67 23.12 -43.09
N ASP A 382 -5.05 22.42 -44.04
CA ASP A 382 -5.61 21.20 -44.59
C ASP A 382 -5.29 20.04 -43.63
N GLU A 383 -6.33 19.31 -43.22
CA GLU A 383 -6.23 18.19 -42.28
C GLU A 383 -5.26 17.09 -42.75
N SER A 384 -5.01 16.97 -44.06
CA SER A 384 -4.02 16.04 -44.62
C SER A 384 -2.58 16.26 -44.12
N HIS A 385 -2.27 17.44 -43.57
CA HIS A 385 -0.97 17.71 -42.94
C HIS A 385 -0.82 17.09 -41.54
N TRP A 386 -1.90 16.57 -40.97
CA TRP A 386 -2.01 16.03 -39.62
C TRP A 386 -2.40 14.55 -39.70
N PRO A 387 -1.44 13.62 -39.53
CA PRO A 387 -1.67 12.19 -39.71
C PRO A 387 -2.82 11.64 -38.85
N GLU A 388 -2.97 12.17 -37.65
CA GLU A 388 -4.02 11.81 -36.71
C GLU A 388 -5.32 12.62 -36.87
N GLY A 389 -5.32 13.71 -37.65
CA GLY A 389 -6.44 14.66 -37.75
C GLY A 389 -6.45 15.73 -36.66
N PHE A 390 -7.35 16.72 -36.79
CA PHE A 390 -7.43 17.82 -35.84
C PHE A 390 -7.97 17.38 -34.47
N GLY A 391 -7.40 17.91 -33.39
CA GLY A 391 -7.89 17.62 -32.04
C GLY A 391 -7.56 16.22 -31.51
N GLN A 392 -6.74 15.43 -32.22
CA GLN A 392 -6.47 14.03 -31.92
C GLN A 392 -5.16 13.82 -31.15
N LEU A 393 -5.07 12.68 -30.45
CA LEU A 393 -3.92 12.31 -29.62
C LEU A 393 -2.80 11.68 -30.46
N THR A 394 -1.63 12.33 -30.49
CA THR A 394 -0.44 11.84 -31.19
C THR A 394 0.20 10.63 -30.49
N ASN A 395 1.05 9.90 -31.22
CA ASN A 395 1.80 8.78 -30.62
C ASN A 395 2.79 9.22 -29.54
N GLU A 396 3.38 10.42 -29.63
CA GLU A 396 4.17 10.97 -28.52
C GLU A 396 3.30 11.25 -27.30
N GLY A 397 2.09 11.78 -27.51
CA GLY A 397 1.15 12.01 -26.43
C GLY A 397 0.77 10.73 -25.69
N LYS A 398 0.54 9.63 -26.42
CA LYS A 398 0.29 8.30 -25.82
C LYS A 398 1.46 7.87 -24.93
N ARG A 399 2.71 8.04 -25.38
CA ARG A 399 3.92 7.69 -24.60
C ARG A 399 4.06 8.52 -23.33
N GLN A 400 3.81 9.82 -23.41
CA GLN A 400 3.86 10.72 -22.26
C GLN A 400 2.79 10.36 -21.21
N MET A 401 1.55 10.06 -21.63
CA MET A 401 0.50 9.59 -20.72
C MET A 401 0.84 8.23 -20.10
N TYR A 402 1.43 7.31 -20.87
CA TYR A 402 1.91 6.04 -20.35
C TYR A 402 3.00 6.24 -19.26
N ARG A 403 3.95 7.16 -19.48
CA ARG A 403 4.97 7.54 -18.47
C ARG A 403 4.33 8.16 -17.22
N LEU A 404 3.29 8.99 -17.38
CA LEU A 404 2.52 9.51 -16.24
C LEU A 404 1.92 8.35 -15.43
N GLY A 405 1.32 7.37 -16.08
CA GLY A 405 0.81 6.15 -15.44
C GLY A 405 1.87 5.39 -14.64
N GLN A 406 3.05 5.22 -15.22
CA GLN A 406 4.18 4.58 -14.53
C GLN A 406 4.63 5.37 -13.30
N TYR A 407 4.63 6.71 -13.39
CA TYR A 407 4.92 7.58 -12.27
C TYR A 407 3.86 7.45 -11.16
N LEU A 408 2.56 7.47 -11.51
CA LEU A 408 1.47 7.29 -10.56
C LEU A 408 1.58 5.93 -9.85
N ARG A 409 1.96 4.88 -10.57
CA ARG A 409 2.23 3.55 -9.99
C ARG A 409 3.35 3.62 -8.95
N ARG A 410 4.47 4.27 -9.26
CA ARG A 410 5.60 4.40 -8.32
C ARG A 410 5.22 5.23 -7.10
N ARG A 411 4.52 6.35 -7.29
CA ARG A 411 4.11 7.27 -6.21
C ARG A 411 3.11 6.62 -5.26
N TYR A 412 2.14 5.86 -5.78
CA TYR A 412 1.01 5.33 -5.01
C TYR A 412 1.05 3.82 -4.81
N VAL A 413 2.22 3.19 -4.94
CA VAL A 413 2.41 1.74 -4.81
C VAL A 413 1.91 1.16 -3.48
N ASN A 414 1.96 1.95 -2.40
CA ASN A 414 1.52 1.54 -1.07
C ASN A 414 0.04 1.89 -0.78
N LEU A 415 -0.62 2.61 -1.68
CA LEU A 415 -2.06 2.92 -1.58
C LEU A 415 -2.90 1.97 -2.43
N ILE A 416 -2.50 1.80 -3.70
CA ILE A 416 -3.21 0.98 -4.68
C ILE A 416 -2.46 -0.31 -4.97
N ASP A 417 -3.18 -1.44 -4.98
CA ASP A 417 -2.61 -2.76 -5.21
C ASP A 417 -2.03 -2.90 -6.63
N ARG A 418 -1.10 -3.84 -6.82
CA ARG A 418 -0.54 -4.17 -8.14
C ARG A 418 -1.64 -4.59 -9.12
N LYS A 419 -2.57 -5.42 -8.66
CA LYS A 419 -3.74 -5.90 -9.41
C LYS A 419 -4.77 -4.78 -9.58
N TYR A 420 -5.38 -4.66 -10.75
CA TYR A 420 -6.50 -3.75 -10.94
C TYR A 420 -7.73 -4.24 -10.16
N SER A 421 -8.49 -3.28 -9.62
CA SER A 421 -9.73 -3.53 -8.90
C SER A 421 -10.65 -2.33 -9.07
N ASN A 422 -11.88 -2.57 -9.55
CA ASN A 422 -12.92 -1.55 -9.68
C ASN A 422 -13.39 -0.97 -8.32
N LYS A 423 -12.97 -1.58 -7.21
CA LYS A 423 -13.21 -1.10 -5.85
C LYS A 423 -12.16 -0.12 -5.36
N ASP A 424 -10.96 -0.09 -5.97
CA ASP A 424 -9.85 0.76 -5.53
C ASP A 424 -9.74 2.06 -6.33
N ILE A 425 -10.11 2.05 -7.61
CA ILE A 425 -9.97 3.20 -8.51
C ILE A 425 -11.28 3.50 -9.27
N TYR A 426 -11.55 4.79 -9.49
CA TYR A 426 -12.52 5.27 -10.47
C TYR A 426 -11.84 6.22 -11.44
N VAL A 427 -12.17 6.09 -12.72
CA VAL A 427 -11.62 6.95 -13.78
C VAL A 427 -12.75 7.58 -14.58
N GLN A 428 -12.73 8.89 -14.67
CA GLN A 428 -13.65 9.67 -15.50
C GLN A 428 -12.87 10.59 -16.42
N SER A 429 -13.31 10.67 -17.66
CA SER A 429 -12.78 11.55 -18.69
C SER A 429 -13.86 12.50 -19.16
N THR A 430 -13.47 13.67 -19.66
CA THR A 430 -14.35 14.43 -20.56
C THR A 430 -14.61 13.65 -21.84
N ASP A 431 -15.70 13.96 -22.53
CA ASP A 431 -16.14 13.25 -23.74
C ASP A 431 -15.42 13.76 -25.00
N PHE A 432 -14.09 13.59 -25.03
CA PHE A 432 -13.24 13.85 -26.20
C PHE A 432 -12.29 12.67 -26.41
N ASP A 433 -12.06 12.28 -27.66
CA ASP A 433 -11.15 11.16 -28.00
C ASP A 433 -9.78 11.31 -27.32
N ARG A 434 -9.19 12.51 -27.41
CA ARG A 434 -7.88 12.81 -26.82
C ARG A 434 -7.83 12.62 -25.30
N THR A 435 -8.90 12.88 -24.56
CA THR A 435 -8.92 12.72 -23.10
C THR A 435 -9.18 11.27 -22.70
N ILE A 436 -10.10 10.58 -23.40
CA ILE A 436 -10.40 9.16 -23.18
C ILE A 436 -9.16 8.31 -23.49
N MET A 437 -8.54 8.52 -24.65
CA MET A 437 -7.32 7.80 -25.05
C MET A 437 -6.15 8.12 -24.11
N SER A 438 -6.04 9.37 -23.62
CA SER A 438 -5.04 9.74 -22.63
C SER A 438 -5.23 9.01 -21.30
N ALA A 439 -6.47 8.86 -20.84
CA ALA A 439 -6.80 8.07 -19.66
C ALA A 439 -6.44 6.59 -19.84
N GLN A 440 -6.77 5.99 -20.99
CA GLN A 440 -6.42 4.61 -21.31
C GLN A 440 -4.91 4.38 -21.38
N ALA A 441 -4.15 5.29 -22.02
CA ALA A 441 -2.69 5.21 -22.07
C ALA A 441 -2.05 5.34 -20.68
N CYS A 442 -2.57 6.25 -19.84
CA CYS A 442 -2.15 6.39 -18.45
C CYS A 442 -2.44 5.12 -17.64
N LEU A 443 -3.64 4.54 -17.79
CA LEU A 443 -4.04 3.30 -17.14
C LEU A 443 -3.18 2.10 -17.56
N ALA A 444 -2.77 2.04 -18.82
CA ALA A 444 -1.83 1.00 -19.29
C ALA A 444 -0.47 1.08 -18.58
N GLY A 445 0.02 2.29 -18.28
CA GLY A 445 1.26 2.48 -17.50
C GLY A 445 1.06 2.26 -16.00
N LEU A 446 -0.15 2.53 -15.50
CA LEU A 446 -0.51 2.37 -14.09
C LEU A 446 -0.76 0.90 -13.71
N TYR A 447 -1.45 0.13 -14.55
CA TYR A 447 -1.86 -1.27 -14.30
C TYR A 447 -1.39 -2.22 -15.41
N PRO A 448 -0.08 -2.40 -15.59
CA PRO A 448 0.41 -3.49 -16.44
C PRO A 448 -0.09 -4.84 -15.86
N PRO A 449 -0.71 -5.71 -16.68
CA PRO A 449 -1.34 -6.93 -16.19
C PRO A 449 -0.29 -7.86 -15.54
N THR A 450 -0.65 -8.43 -14.39
CA THR A 450 0.06 -9.57 -13.82
C THR A 450 -0.22 -10.85 -14.62
N ASP A 451 0.55 -11.91 -14.40
CA ASP A 451 0.36 -13.17 -15.16
C ASP A 451 -1.05 -13.77 -15.00
N GLU A 452 -1.75 -13.47 -13.90
CA GLU A 452 -3.16 -13.87 -13.69
C GLU A 452 -4.18 -12.95 -14.38
N GLU A 453 -3.80 -11.71 -14.72
CA GLU A 453 -4.67 -10.71 -15.36
C GLU A 453 -4.51 -10.67 -16.88
N LYS A 454 -3.46 -11.32 -17.41
CA LYS A 454 -3.28 -11.50 -18.85
C LYS A 454 -4.45 -12.34 -19.37
N PHE A 455 -5.23 -11.76 -20.27
CA PHE A 455 -6.21 -12.50 -21.05
C PHE A 455 -5.58 -13.05 -22.35
N ASP A 456 -4.39 -12.58 -22.70
CA ASP A 456 -3.59 -12.96 -23.87
C ASP A 456 -2.11 -12.74 -23.51
N ASP A 457 -1.24 -13.69 -23.83
CA ASP A 457 0.18 -13.66 -23.46
C ASP A 457 1.00 -12.64 -24.27
N ASP A 458 0.55 -12.30 -25.47
CA ASP A 458 1.22 -11.34 -26.35
C ASP A 458 0.79 -9.89 -26.06
N ILE A 459 -0.24 -9.69 -25.23
CA ILE A 459 -0.83 -8.38 -24.93
C ILE A 459 -0.57 -8.00 -23.46
N MET A 460 0.42 -7.14 -23.24
CA MET A 460 0.73 -6.54 -21.93
C MET A 460 -0.20 -5.36 -21.58
N TRP A 461 -1.50 -5.54 -21.76
CA TRP A 461 -2.54 -4.55 -21.49
C TRP A 461 -3.80 -5.23 -20.95
N GLN A 462 -4.59 -4.51 -20.16
CA GLN A 462 -5.90 -4.97 -19.70
C GLN A 462 -6.96 -3.85 -19.82
N PRO A 463 -8.21 -4.21 -20.13
CA PRO A 463 -9.29 -3.23 -20.23
C PRO A 463 -9.66 -2.68 -18.84
N ILE A 464 -9.51 -1.37 -18.66
CA ILE A 464 -9.95 -0.65 -17.47
C ILE A 464 -11.01 0.38 -17.88
N PRO A 465 -12.20 0.39 -17.27
CA PRO A 465 -13.26 1.34 -17.62
C PRO A 465 -12.85 2.80 -17.44
N VAL A 466 -13.13 3.62 -18.45
CA VAL A 466 -13.05 5.09 -18.42
C VAL A 466 -14.46 5.62 -18.62
N HIS A 467 -15.03 6.22 -17.57
CA HIS A 467 -16.37 6.78 -17.60
C HIS A 467 -16.37 8.17 -18.23
N THR A 468 -17.48 8.57 -18.85
CA THR A 468 -17.62 9.92 -19.40
C THR A 468 -19.05 10.40 -19.32
N VAL A 469 -19.23 11.71 -19.50
CA VAL A 469 -20.52 12.39 -19.61
C VAL A 469 -20.47 13.25 -20.87
N PRO A 470 -21.49 13.20 -21.74
CA PRO A 470 -21.52 14.01 -22.95
C PRO A 470 -21.27 15.50 -22.66
N SER A 471 -20.42 16.14 -23.46
CA SER A 471 -19.92 17.50 -23.15
C SER A 471 -21.03 18.54 -22.91
N HIS A 472 -22.15 18.46 -23.64
CA HIS A 472 -23.29 19.37 -23.49
C HIS A 472 -24.10 19.16 -22.20
N LEU A 473 -23.91 18.03 -21.50
CA LEU A 473 -24.53 17.73 -20.20
C LEU A 473 -23.54 17.91 -19.04
N ASP A 474 -22.23 17.89 -19.33
CA ASP A 474 -21.19 17.92 -18.32
C ASP A 474 -20.87 19.36 -17.88
N TYR A 475 -21.45 19.74 -16.74
CA TYR A 475 -21.17 21.00 -16.06
C TYR A 475 -20.07 20.88 -14.98
N VAL A 476 -19.50 19.70 -14.79
CA VAL A 476 -18.51 19.45 -13.72
C VAL A 476 -17.10 19.44 -14.29
N LEU A 477 -16.80 18.50 -15.20
CA LEU A 477 -15.42 18.24 -15.61
C LEU A 477 -15.03 19.03 -16.85
N SER A 478 -15.78 18.88 -17.95
CA SER A 478 -15.57 19.66 -19.18
C SER A 478 -16.16 21.06 -19.09
N THR A 479 -17.17 21.28 -18.24
CA THR A 479 -17.92 22.54 -18.14
C THR A 479 -18.50 23.00 -19.50
N GLY A 480 -18.92 22.02 -20.31
CA GLY A 480 -19.45 22.21 -21.66
C GLY A 480 -20.96 22.50 -21.69
N ARG A 481 -21.69 22.20 -20.61
CA ARG A 481 -23.09 22.62 -20.46
C ARG A 481 -23.18 24.15 -20.38
N THR A 482 -24.02 24.74 -21.22
CA THR A 482 -24.23 26.19 -21.30
C THR A 482 -24.70 26.76 -19.96
N CYS A 483 -24.12 27.88 -19.55
CA CYS A 483 -24.47 28.61 -18.33
C CYS A 483 -24.57 30.11 -18.65
N PRO A 484 -25.78 30.64 -18.92
CA PRO A 484 -25.96 32.03 -19.34
C PRO A 484 -25.44 33.06 -18.32
N SER A 485 -25.62 32.78 -17.02
CA SER A 485 -25.06 33.62 -15.93
C SER A 485 -23.53 33.72 -16.02
N PHE A 486 -22.83 32.59 -16.24
CA PHE A 486 -21.38 32.57 -16.41
C PHE A 486 -20.95 33.35 -17.66
N GLU A 487 -21.61 33.14 -18.80
CA GLU A 487 -21.26 33.79 -20.06
C GLU A 487 -21.36 35.32 -19.96
N ALA A 488 -22.44 35.82 -19.35
CA ALA A 488 -22.63 37.24 -19.13
C ALA A 488 -21.58 37.82 -18.15
N ALA A 489 -21.32 37.12 -17.03
CA ALA A 489 -20.32 37.53 -16.05
C ALA A 489 -18.89 37.52 -16.63
N HIS A 490 -18.54 36.50 -17.42
CA HIS A 490 -17.22 36.34 -18.04
C HIS A 490 -17.00 37.39 -19.13
N LEU A 491 -18.02 37.67 -19.94
CA LEU A 491 -17.97 38.75 -20.92
C LEU A 491 -17.73 40.10 -20.24
N ARG A 492 -18.49 40.42 -19.18
CA ARG A 492 -18.28 41.63 -18.38
C ARG A 492 -16.86 41.68 -17.84
N PHE A 493 -16.38 40.60 -17.21
CA PHE A 493 -15.02 40.52 -16.67
C PHE A 493 -13.94 40.79 -17.72
N ARG A 494 -14.05 40.15 -18.91
CA ARG A 494 -13.10 40.38 -20.02
C ARG A 494 -13.11 41.84 -20.47
N GLN A 495 -14.29 42.47 -20.49
CA GLN A 495 -14.43 43.86 -20.91
C GLN A 495 -13.98 44.86 -19.84
N THR A 496 -14.10 44.55 -18.54
CA THR A 496 -13.82 45.50 -17.44
C THR A 496 -12.49 45.28 -16.75
N SER A 497 -11.83 44.12 -16.95
CA SER A 497 -10.55 43.81 -16.31
C SER A 497 -9.47 44.84 -16.68
N PRO A 498 -8.86 45.54 -15.70
CA PRO A 498 -7.80 46.51 -15.95
C PRO A 498 -6.60 45.86 -16.65
N GLU A 499 -6.26 44.63 -16.26
CA GLU A 499 -5.11 43.91 -16.79
C GLU A 499 -5.31 43.52 -18.25
N ILE A 500 -6.49 42.99 -18.60
CA ILE A 500 -6.81 42.64 -19.99
C ILE A 500 -6.80 43.90 -20.87
N ARG A 501 -7.40 45.01 -20.38
CA ARG A 501 -7.38 46.29 -21.10
C ARG A 501 -5.96 46.79 -21.30
N ARG A 502 -5.13 46.78 -20.25
CA ARG A 502 -3.73 47.21 -20.29
C ARG A 502 -2.97 46.44 -21.38
N VAL A 503 -3.02 45.12 -21.34
CA VAL A 503 -2.30 44.23 -22.27
C VAL A 503 -2.76 44.43 -23.72
N LEU A 504 -4.06 44.60 -23.96
CA LEU A 504 -4.59 44.88 -25.29
C LEU A 504 -4.14 46.26 -25.80
N THR A 505 -4.11 47.29 -24.94
CA THR A 505 -3.66 48.64 -25.32
C THR A 505 -2.16 48.73 -25.55
N GLU A 506 -1.37 48.13 -24.67
CA GLU A 506 0.10 48.17 -24.69
C GLU A 506 0.66 47.44 -25.92
N HIS A 507 0.03 46.34 -26.33
CA HIS A 507 0.47 45.52 -27.44
C HIS A 507 -0.40 45.66 -28.69
N ALA A 508 -1.17 46.75 -28.82
CA ALA A 508 -2.08 46.97 -29.94
C ALA A 508 -1.38 46.87 -31.31
N SER A 509 -0.15 47.37 -31.42
CA SER A 509 0.66 47.29 -32.65
C SER A 509 1.06 45.85 -33.01
N LEU A 510 1.43 45.04 -32.01
CA LEU A 510 1.75 43.61 -32.19
C LEU A 510 0.50 42.81 -32.56
N ILE A 511 -0.64 43.09 -31.92
CA ILE A 511 -1.91 42.45 -32.24
C ILE A 511 -2.31 42.76 -33.68
N ALA A 512 -2.20 44.02 -34.13
CA ALA A 512 -2.46 44.40 -35.51
C ALA A 512 -1.51 43.70 -36.50
N HIS A 513 -0.25 43.52 -36.11
CA HIS A 513 0.73 42.75 -36.89
C HIS A 513 0.31 41.28 -37.02
N TRP A 514 -0.03 40.60 -35.92
CA TRP A 514 -0.49 39.21 -35.95
C TRP A 514 -1.78 39.06 -36.75
N ALA A 515 -2.73 39.99 -36.63
CA ALA A 515 -3.97 40.00 -37.40
C ALA A 515 -3.69 40.06 -38.91
N ARG A 516 -2.76 40.94 -39.34
CA ARG A 516 -2.37 41.08 -40.74
C ARG A 516 -1.77 39.80 -41.32
N TYR A 517 -0.88 39.13 -40.58
CA TYR A 517 -0.18 37.95 -41.09
C TYR A 517 -0.99 36.66 -40.97
N SER A 518 -1.78 36.50 -39.91
CA SER A 518 -2.67 35.35 -39.72
C SER A 518 -3.96 35.44 -40.55
N GLY A 519 -4.35 36.65 -40.97
CA GLY A 519 -5.64 36.92 -41.60
C GLY A 519 -6.83 36.89 -40.63
N LEU A 520 -6.58 36.77 -39.31
CA LEU A 520 -7.61 36.79 -38.28
C LEU A 520 -8.03 38.21 -37.90
N ILE A 521 -9.30 38.36 -37.53
CA ILE A 521 -9.78 39.58 -36.88
C ILE A 521 -9.57 39.40 -35.38
N ILE A 522 -8.48 39.94 -34.83
CA ILE A 522 -8.12 39.77 -33.41
C ILE A 522 -8.73 40.91 -32.57
N LEU A 523 -9.90 40.65 -31.98
CA LEU A 523 -10.63 41.63 -31.14
C LEU A 523 -10.42 41.43 -29.63
N SER A 524 -9.93 40.27 -29.21
CA SER A 524 -9.76 39.92 -27.81
C SER A 524 -8.72 38.83 -27.60
N ILE A 525 -8.31 38.65 -26.34
CA ILE A 525 -7.26 37.70 -25.94
C ILE A 525 -7.61 36.22 -26.18
N ASP A 526 -8.88 35.90 -26.38
CA ASP A 526 -9.34 34.55 -26.77
C ASP A 526 -8.81 34.16 -28.15
N ILE A 527 -8.95 35.05 -29.14
CA ILE A 527 -8.45 34.83 -30.50
C ILE A 527 -6.91 34.76 -30.49
N VAL A 528 -6.25 35.58 -29.67
CA VAL A 528 -4.79 35.50 -29.46
C VAL A 528 -4.40 34.13 -28.88
N SER A 529 -5.14 33.63 -27.90
CA SER A 529 -4.92 32.31 -27.31
C SER A 529 -5.09 31.17 -28.33
N VAL A 530 -6.13 31.23 -29.16
CA VAL A 530 -6.33 30.26 -30.25
C VAL A 530 -5.15 30.27 -31.23
N LEU A 531 -4.69 31.46 -31.65
CA LEU A 531 -3.54 31.60 -32.54
C LEU A 531 -2.26 31.04 -31.90
N TYR A 532 -1.99 31.40 -30.64
CA TYR A 532 -0.83 30.92 -29.90
C TYR A 532 -0.79 29.39 -29.81
N ASN A 533 -1.93 28.77 -29.44
CA ASN A 533 -2.03 27.32 -29.29
C ASN A 533 -1.80 26.61 -30.63
N THR A 534 -2.36 27.15 -31.70
CA THR A 534 -2.20 26.62 -33.07
C THR A 534 -0.71 26.63 -33.49
N LEU A 535 -0.06 27.79 -33.37
CA LEU A 535 1.37 27.94 -33.72
C LEU A 535 2.30 27.10 -32.83
N SER A 536 1.99 27.00 -31.54
CA SER A 536 2.78 26.20 -30.60
C SER A 536 2.74 24.71 -30.95
N ILE A 537 1.57 24.21 -31.34
CA ILE A 537 1.39 22.81 -31.75
C ILE A 537 2.07 22.51 -33.08
N GLU A 538 1.97 23.42 -34.06
CA GLU A 538 2.74 23.33 -35.30
C GLU A 538 4.25 23.22 -35.01
N LYS A 539 4.78 24.06 -34.11
CA LYS A 539 6.19 24.01 -33.71
C LYS A 539 6.56 22.67 -33.05
N GLU A 540 5.74 22.17 -32.15
CA GLU A 540 5.95 20.88 -31.47
C GLU A 540 5.89 19.69 -32.43
N GLN A 541 5.08 19.77 -33.49
CA GLN A 541 5.04 18.78 -34.57
C GLN A 541 6.14 18.99 -35.63
N ASN A 542 7.17 19.77 -35.31
CA ASN A 542 8.30 20.08 -36.18
C ASN A 542 7.88 20.66 -37.55
N LYS A 543 6.74 21.36 -37.60
CA LYS A 543 6.34 22.08 -38.80
C LYS A 543 7.13 23.40 -38.90
N PRO A 544 7.67 23.75 -40.08
CA PRO A 544 8.35 25.02 -40.25
C PRO A 544 7.35 26.17 -40.11
N LEU A 545 7.68 27.11 -39.23
CA LEU A 545 6.87 28.30 -39.00
C LEU A 545 7.48 29.51 -39.73
N PRO A 546 6.65 30.46 -40.20
CA PRO A 546 7.16 31.71 -40.72
C PRO A 546 7.83 32.54 -39.59
N GLU A 547 8.79 33.40 -39.97
CA GLU A 547 9.63 34.16 -39.02
C GLU A 547 8.82 35.01 -38.02
N TRP A 548 7.66 35.55 -38.44
CA TRP A 548 6.79 36.32 -37.55
C TRP A 548 6.17 35.42 -36.46
N ALA A 549 5.79 34.18 -36.82
CA ALA A 549 5.16 33.22 -35.93
C ALA A 549 6.17 32.64 -34.94
N GLU A 550 7.39 32.32 -35.39
CA GLU A 550 8.47 31.88 -34.50
C GLU A 550 8.80 32.92 -33.44
N ARG A 551 8.86 34.21 -33.81
CA ARG A 551 9.03 35.31 -32.87
C ARG A 551 7.82 35.46 -31.94
N ALA A 552 6.61 35.27 -32.46
CA ALA A 552 5.38 35.43 -31.70
C ALA A 552 5.19 34.38 -30.59
N ILE A 553 5.76 33.18 -30.72
CA ILE A 553 5.61 32.09 -29.73
C ILE A 553 6.80 31.92 -28.77
N GLN A 554 7.76 32.84 -28.77
CA GLN A 554 8.91 32.78 -27.86
C GLN A 554 8.49 32.78 -26.39
N CYS A 555 9.38 32.29 -25.51
CA CYS A 555 9.09 32.05 -24.09
C CYS A 555 8.57 33.29 -23.33
N ASP A 556 9.03 34.49 -23.70
CA ASP A 556 8.65 35.77 -23.09
C ASP A 556 7.75 36.61 -23.99
N SER A 557 7.11 35.98 -24.98
CA SER A 557 6.26 36.69 -25.93
C SER A 557 4.98 37.24 -25.28
N PRO A 558 4.53 38.45 -25.67
CA PRO A 558 3.23 38.96 -25.25
C PRO A 558 2.06 38.04 -25.66
N MET A 559 2.21 37.27 -26.74
CA MET A 559 1.19 36.32 -27.20
C MET A 559 0.99 35.19 -26.19
N LYS A 560 2.08 34.60 -25.68
CA LYS A 560 2.01 33.56 -24.64
C LYS A 560 1.39 34.10 -23.35
N TYR A 561 1.78 35.31 -22.96
CA TYR A 561 1.21 35.98 -21.79
C TYR A 561 -0.31 36.17 -21.94
N MET A 562 -0.77 36.69 -23.07
CA MET A 562 -2.19 36.83 -23.39
C MET A 562 -2.92 35.49 -23.39
N ALA A 563 -2.29 34.42 -23.89
CA ALA A 563 -2.86 33.08 -23.86
C ALA A 563 -3.04 32.55 -22.43
N ALA A 564 -2.04 32.72 -21.57
CA ALA A 564 -2.14 32.35 -20.15
C ALA A 564 -3.21 33.19 -19.41
N LEU A 565 -3.27 34.50 -19.71
CA LEU A 565 -4.27 35.40 -19.15
C LEU A 565 -5.69 35.04 -19.61
N HIS A 566 -5.85 34.57 -20.86
CA HIS A 566 -7.13 34.05 -21.35
C HIS A 566 -7.61 32.87 -20.51
N PHE A 567 -6.74 31.90 -20.22
CA PHE A 567 -7.10 30.74 -19.39
C PHE A 567 -7.46 31.18 -17.97
N GLN A 568 -6.65 32.06 -17.37
CA GLN A 568 -6.92 32.60 -16.04
C GLN A 568 -8.27 33.35 -15.98
N SER A 569 -8.68 34.01 -17.08
CA SER A 569 -9.90 34.83 -17.10
C SER A 569 -11.18 34.05 -16.78
N TYR A 570 -11.22 32.74 -17.04
CA TYR A 570 -12.41 31.91 -16.79
C TYR A 570 -12.72 31.75 -15.30
N THR A 571 -11.75 31.96 -14.41
CA THR A 571 -11.94 31.98 -12.96
C THR A 571 -11.27 33.19 -12.33
N GLY A 572 -11.18 34.31 -13.07
CA GLY A 572 -10.45 35.51 -12.67
C GLY A 572 -11.00 36.25 -11.44
N ASN A 573 -12.20 35.89 -10.98
CA ASN A 573 -12.76 36.34 -9.72
C ASN A 573 -13.58 35.22 -9.06
N ARG A 574 -14.04 35.43 -7.81
CA ARG A 574 -14.73 34.38 -7.04
C ARG A 574 -16.08 33.97 -7.62
N LEU A 575 -16.82 34.90 -8.25
CA LEU A 575 -18.08 34.58 -8.95
C LEU A 575 -17.83 33.65 -10.15
N LEU A 576 -16.82 33.96 -10.96
CA LEU A 576 -16.45 33.13 -12.11
C LEU A 576 -15.92 31.76 -11.67
N ALA A 577 -15.10 31.72 -10.60
CA ALA A 577 -14.67 30.47 -9.98
C ALA A 577 -15.87 29.61 -9.56
N ARG A 578 -16.86 30.20 -8.87
CA ARG A 578 -18.09 29.54 -8.43
C ARG A 578 -18.89 28.94 -9.58
N LEU A 579 -19.14 29.73 -10.63
CA LEU A 579 -19.97 29.33 -11.77
C LEU A 579 -19.26 28.37 -12.74
N LYS A 580 -17.93 28.46 -12.86
CA LYS A 580 -17.15 27.62 -13.80
C LYS A 580 -16.67 26.32 -13.16
N GLN A 581 -15.63 26.37 -12.33
CA GLN A 581 -14.96 25.17 -11.81
C GLN A 581 -15.36 24.82 -10.37
N GLY A 582 -16.20 25.64 -9.73
CA GLY A 582 -16.73 25.41 -8.40
C GLY A 582 -17.46 24.07 -8.27
N HIS A 583 -18.15 23.61 -9.33
CA HIS A 583 -18.82 22.30 -9.34
C HIS A 583 -17.85 21.13 -9.22
N LEU A 584 -16.68 21.19 -9.89
CA LEU A 584 -15.64 20.16 -9.74
C LEU A 584 -15.01 20.20 -8.35
N ILE A 585 -14.71 21.40 -7.83
CA ILE A 585 -14.14 21.56 -6.49
C ILE A 585 -15.13 21.02 -5.44
N LYS A 586 -16.42 21.34 -5.59
CA LYS A 586 -17.52 20.79 -4.79
C LYS A 586 -17.53 19.26 -4.83
N GLU A 587 -17.44 18.66 -6.02
CA GLU A 587 -17.42 17.21 -6.14
C GLU A 587 -16.21 16.61 -5.42
N ILE A 588 -15.01 17.18 -5.59
CA ILE A 588 -13.79 16.73 -4.89
C ILE A 588 -13.98 16.78 -3.36
N MET A 589 -14.50 17.88 -2.83
CA MET A 589 -14.78 18.03 -1.39
C MET A 589 -15.82 17.03 -0.92
N GLN A 590 -16.90 16.82 -1.68
CA GLN A 590 -17.91 15.82 -1.36
C GLN A 590 -17.35 14.39 -1.36
N ARG A 591 -16.40 14.06 -2.25
CA ARG A 591 -15.71 12.75 -2.22
C ARG A 591 -14.86 12.60 -0.96
N PHE A 592 -14.15 13.65 -0.54
CA PHE A 592 -13.42 13.63 0.73
C PHE A 592 -14.33 13.42 1.92
N GLU A 593 -15.45 14.15 1.98
CA GLU A 593 -16.44 13.98 3.03
C GLU A 593 -17.04 12.56 3.05
N GLN A 594 -17.42 12.03 1.88
CA GLN A 594 -17.91 10.66 1.74
C GLN A 594 -16.88 9.63 2.19
N LYS A 595 -15.59 9.85 1.89
CA LYS A 595 -14.50 8.96 2.31
C LYS A 595 -14.29 9.02 3.82
N ILE A 596 -14.24 10.22 4.41
CA ILE A 596 -14.05 10.44 5.86
C ILE A 596 -15.20 9.78 6.65
N ASN A 597 -16.43 9.96 6.18
CA ASN A 597 -17.63 9.42 6.82
C ASN A 597 -17.94 7.96 6.43
N SER A 598 -17.06 7.29 5.67
CA SER A 598 -17.25 5.90 5.21
C SER A 598 -18.52 5.67 4.38
N PHE A 599 -19.03 6.71 3.73
CA PHE A 599 -20.19 6.69 2.81
C PHE A 599 -19.78 6.45 1.35
N LEU A 600 -18.50 6.57 1.01
CA LEU A 600 -18.01 6.28 -0.33
C LEU A 600 -18.21 4.79 -0.65
N ARG A 601 -19.01 4.48 -1.67
CA ARG A 601 -19.31 3.12 -2.12
C ARG A 601 -19.08 2.99 -3.63
N PRO A 602 -18.22 2.06 -4.09
CA PRO A 602 -17.18 1.33 -3.34
C PRO A 602 -16.23 2.25 -2.58
N ASP A 603 -15.54 1.73 -1.56
CA ASP A 603 -14.57 2.49 -0.75
C ASP A 603 -13.25 2.73 -1.49
N ARG A 604 -13.33 3.51 -2.57
CA ARG A 604 -12.20 3.76 -3.47
C ARG A 604 -11.09 4.52 -2.76
N LYS A 605 -9.87 4.30 -3.24
CA LYS A 605 -8.65 4.93 -2.76
C LYS A 605 -8.14 6.00 -3.71
N LEU A 606 -8.43 5.86 -5.00
CA LEU A 606 -8.00 6.78 -6.05
C LEU A 606 -9.16 7.18 -6.97
N TRP A 607 -9.25 8.46 -7.28
CA TRP A 607 -10.17 9.02 -8.25
C TRP A 607 -9.38 9.79 -9.30
N LEU A 608 -9.50 9.41 -10.58
CA LEU A 608 -8.76 10.04 -11.67
C LEU A 608 -9.72 10.75 -12.62
N TYR A 609 -9.44 12.02 -12.87
CA TYR A 609 -10.12 12.87 -13.83
C TYR A 609 -9.18 13.19 -15.00
N ALA A 610 -9.52 12.74 -16.21
CA ALA A 610 -8.83 13.09 -17.43
C ALA A 610 -9.54 14.27 -18.11
N ALA A 611 -8.85 15.41 -18.22
CA ALA A 611 -9.44 16.67 -18.63
C ALA A 611 -8.44 17.54 -19.40
N HIS A 612 -8.63 18.86 -19.36
CA HIS A 612 -7.93 19.83 -20.20
C HIS A 612 -7.00 20.73 -19.39
N ASP A 613 -6.15 21.50 -20.08
CA ASP A 613 -5.35 22.57 -19.50
C ASP A 613 -6.23 23.57 -18.77
N LEU A 614 -7.33 23.97 -19.40
CA LEU A 614 -8.29 24.89 -18.83
C LEU A 614 -8.85 24.39 -17.50
N THR A 615 -9.09 23.08 -17.37
CA THR A 615 -9.53 22.47 -16.10
C THR A 615 -8.47 22.65 -15.01
N ILE A 616 -7.20 22.36 -15.31
CA ILE A 616 -6.09 22.52 -14.35
C ILE A 616 -5.94 23.99 -13.93
N VAL A 617 -5.85 24.90 -14.91
CA VAL A 617 -5.71 26.34 -14.64
C VAL A 617 -6.88 26.82 -13.79
N ASN A 618 -8.11 26.49 -14.16
CA ASN A 618 -9.28 27.00 -13.47
C ASN A 618 -9.41 26.46 -12.05
N VAL A 619 -9.06 25.19 -11.81
CA VAL A 619 -9.03 24.62 -10.45
C VAL A 619 -7.97 25.32 -9.60
N LEU A 620 -6.71 25.38 -10.07
CA LEU A 620 -5.64 26.01 -9.31
C LEU A 620 -5.90 27.50 -9.08
N ASN A 621 -6.42 28.21 -10.07
CA ASN A 621 -6.69 29.64 -9.97
C ASN A 621 -7.87 29.94 -9.03
N SER A 622 -8.92 29.10 -9.03
CA SER A 622 -10.02 29.19 -8.05
C SER A 622 -9.54 28.99 -6.62
N LEU A 623 -8.53 28.13 -6.43
CA LEU A 623 -7.89 27.88 -5.13
C LEU A 623 -6.81 28.91 -4.79
N LYS A 624 -6.55 29.90 -5.65
CA LYS A 624 -5.44 30.87 -5.54
C LYS A 624 -4.05 30.23 -5.45
N LEU A 625 -3.89 29.07 -6.11
CA LEU A 625 -2.66 28.28 -6.18
C LEU A 625 -1.98 28.36 -7.55
N PHE A 626 -2.58 29.06 -8.51
CA PHE A 626 -2.09 29.14 -9.87
C PHE A 626 -1.08 30.26 -10.05
N GLU A 627 0.13 29.90 -10.43
CA GLU A 627 1.09 30.82 -11.02
C GLU A 627 0.79 30.96 -12.52
N LEU A 628 0.93 32.15 -13.10
CA LEU A 628 0.53 32.40 -14.48
C LEU A 628 1.46 31.66 -15.47
N HIS A 629 1.00 30.53 -16.01
CA HIS A 629 1.69 29.77 -17.03
C HIS A 629 0.71 28.92 -17.85
N LEU A 630 1.15 28.37 -18.98
CA LEU A 630 0.38 27.36 -19.71
C LEU A 630 0.80 25.97 -19.20
N PRO A 631 -0.11 25.17 -18.61
CA PRO A 631 0.25 23.85 -18.11
C PRO A 631 0.80 22.98 -19.25
N PRO A 632 1.96 22.31 -19.12
CA PRO A 632 2.46 21.44 -20.18
C PRO A 632 1.59 20.18 -20.33
N TYR A 633 1.79 19.44 -21.42
CA TYR A 633 1.11 18.17 -21.64
C TYR A 633 1.46 17.15 -20.56
N ALA A 634 0.53 16.26 -20.23
CA ALA A 634 0.62 15.32 -19.10
C ALA A 634 0.84 15.98 -17.72
N ALA A 635 0.65 17.30 -17.59
CA ALA A 635 0.60 17.94 -16.29
C ALA A 635 -0.56 17.38 -15.46
N SER A 636 -0.39 17.32 -14.15
CA SER A 636 -1.40 16.78 -13.27
C SER A 636 -1.46 17.49 -11.92
N VAL A 637 -2.65 17.65 -11.37
CA VAL A 637 -2.89 18.16 -10.02
C VAL A 637 -3.34 17.01 -9.13
N HIS A 638 -2.70 16.82 -7.98
CA HIS A 638 -3.04 15.75 -7.03
C HIS A 638 -3.56 16.38 -5.75
N PHE A 639 -4.76 15.99 -5.35
CA PHE A 639 -5.32 16.29 -4.05
C PHE A 639 -5.19 15.03 -3.20
N GLU A 640 -4.33 15.09 -2.19
CA GLU A 640 -4.03 13.96 -1.32
C GLU A 640 -4.61 14.22 0.06
N LEU A 641 -5.58 13.40 0.47
CA LEU A 641 -6.16 13.40 1.80
C LEU A 641 -5.35 12.48 2.69
N TYR A 642 -4.92 12.98 3.85
CA TYR A 642 -4.14 12.24 4.83
C TYR A 642 -4.94 12.08 6.13
N LYS A 643 -4.63 11.00 6.86
CA LYS A 643 -5.18 10.70 8.18
C LYS A 643 -4.06 10.72 9.21
N THR A 644 -4.23 11.46 10.31
CA THR A 644 -3.28 11.48 11.43
C THR A 644 -3.54 10.34 12.41
N SER A 645 -2.58 10.06 13.29
CA SER A 645 -2.74 9.09 14.39
C SER A 645 -3.87 9.48 15.36
N GLN A 646 -4.19 10.77 15.44
CA GLN A 646 -5.28 11.34 16.25
C GLN A 646 -6.64 11.31 15.52
N ASN A 647 -6.74 10.60 14.38
CA ASN A 647 -7.95 10.50 13.57
C ASN A 647 -8.42 11.84 12.97
N GLU A 648 -7.51 12.81 12.82
CA GLU A 648 -7.76 14.06 12.10
C GLU A 648 -7.36 13.93 10.62
N TYR A 649 -7.99 14.74 9.78
CA TYR A 649 -7.76 14.71 8.33
C TYR A 649 -7.23 16.05 7.82
N TYR A 650 -6.22 15.99 6.97
CA TYR A 650 -5.66 17.15 6.29
C TYR A 650 -5.41 16.86 4.82
N ILE A 651 -5.43 17.90 4.00
CA ILE A 651 -5.20 17.85 2.56
C ILE A 651 -3.85 18.47 2.22
N GLN A 652 -3.19 17.87 1.23
CA GLN A 652 -2.07 18.46 0.52
C GLN A 652 -2.37 18.46 -0.98
N ILE A 653 -1.99 19.53 -1.66
CA ILE A 653 -2.21 19.69 -3.10
C ILE A 653 -0.85 19.75 -3.78
N PHE A 654 -0.69 19.00 -4.87
CA PHE A 654 0.54 18.96 -5.66
C PHE A 654 0.20 19.36 -7.09
N TYR A 655 1.08 20.16 -7.70
CA TYR A 655 1.08 20.35 -9.15
C TYR A 655 2.33 19.72 -9.70
N ARG A 656 2.16 18.83 -10.67
CA ARG A 656 3.25 18.10 -11.33
C ARG A 656 3.34 18.54 -12.78
N SER A 657 4.52 19.01 -13.16
CA SER A 657 4.88 19.29 -14.55
C SER A 657 5.33 18.02 -15.30
N LEU A 658 5.58 18.14 -16.60
CA LEU A 658 6.11 17.04 -17.40
C LEU A 658 7.48 16.58 -16.83
N GLU A 659 7.69 15.27 -16.74
CA GLU A 659 8.94 14.62 -16.25
C GLU A 659 9.34 14.90 -14.78
N GLU A 660 8.53 15.64 -14.01
CA GLU A 660 8.80 15.87 -12.59
C GLU A 660 8.48 14.62 -11.74
N GLU A 661 9.49 14.05 -11.07
CA GLU A 661 9.32 12.83 -10.25
C GLU A 661 8.91 13.13 -8.79
N TYR A 662 9.18 14.33 -8.28
CA TYR A 662 8.94 14.67 -6.87
C TYR A 662 8.35 16.09 -6.71
N PRO A 663 7.09 16.30 -7.11
CA PRO A 663 6.43 17.59 -6.96
C PRO A 663 6.37 18.00 -5.49
N GLN A 664 6.65 19.27 -5.22
CA GLN A 664 6.50 19.85 -3.89
C GLN A 664 5.03 20.19 -3.62
N PRO A 665 4.58 20.05 -2.37
CA PRO A 665 3.22 20.42 -2.01
C PRO A 665 3.06 21.94 -2.10
N LEU A 666 1.95 22.37 -2.71
CA LEU A 666 1.60 23.77 -2.87
C LEU A 666 1.20 24.38 -1.53
N ASN A 667 1.53 25.66 -1.36
CA ASN A 667 1.15 26.41 -0.17
C ASN A 667 -0.25 27.00 -0.33
N ILE A 668 -1.23 26.42 0.38
CA ILE A 668 -2.61 26.90 0.36
C ILE A 668 -2.67 28.25 1.10
N PRO A 669 -3.07 29.35 0.45
CA PRO A 669 -3.13 30.67 1.08
C PRO A 669 -3.98 30.60 2.35
N GLU A 670 -3.53 31.24 3.43
CA GLU A 670 -4.24 31.28 4.72
C GLU A 670 -4.39 29.90 5.42
N CYS A 671 -3.79 28.82 4.90
CA CYS A 671 -3.84 27.48 5.51
C CYS A 671 -2.48 26.78 5.65
N GLY A 672 -1.57 26.96 4.69
CA GLY A 672 -0.26 26.30 4.68
C GLY A 672 -0.20 25.06 3.77
N VAL A 673 0.87 24.28 3.95
CA VAL A 673 1.17 23.07 3.16
C VAL A 673 0.37 21.84 3.62
N LYS A 674 -0.08 21.84 4.89
CA LYS A 674 -0.94 20.81 5.49
C LYS A 674 -2.21 21.49 5.98
N CYS A 675 -3.24 21.51 5.15
CA CYS A 675 -4.48 22.21 5.46
C CYS A 675 -5.49 21.25 6.07
N THR A 676 -6.02 21.53 7.27
CA THR A 676 -7.05 20.65 7.85
C THR A 676 -8.30 20.65 6.96
N ILE A 677 -9.02 19.53 6.91
CA ILE A 677 -10.20 19.43 6.03
C ILE A 677 -11.26 20.50 6.35
N ARG A 678 -11.40 20.86 7.63
CA ARG A 678 -12.32 21.89 8.09
C ARG A 678 -11.91 23.27 7.60
N GLN A 679 -10.65 23.66 7.79
CA GLN A 679 -10.13 24.93 7.29
C GLN A 679 -10.23 25.02 5.76
N PHE A 680 -9.95 23.92 5.06
CA PHE A 680 -10.09 23.86 3.60
C PHE A 680 -11.53 24.16 3.16
N TYR A 681 -12.53 23.62 3.88
CA TYR A 681 -13.93 23.85 3.58
C TYR A 681 -14.36 25.28 3.87
N ASP A 682 -13.93 25.83 5.01
CA ASP A 682 -14.24 27.21 5.40
C ASP A 682 -13.62 28.23 4.43
N LEU A 683 -12.39 27.99 3.97
CA LEU A 683 -11.63 28.90 3.09
C LEU A 683 -12.25 29.06 1.69
N TYR A 684 -12.87 27.99 1.18
CA TYR A 684 -13.40 27.93 -0.18
C TYR A 684 -14.93 27.85 -0.25
N HIS A 685 -15.65 27.96 0.87
CA HIS A 685 -17.11 27.81 0.92
C HIS A 685 -17.88 28.69 -0.09
N ASP A 686 -17.39 29.91 -0.33
CA ASP A 686 -18.04 30.91 -1.18
C ASP A 686 -17.95 30.58 -2.68
N ILE A 687 -16.95 29.79 -3.10
CA ILE A 687 -16.81 29.31 -4.47
C ILE A 687 -17.52 27.98 -4.72
N ILE A 688 -18.21 27.41 -3.72
CA ILE A 688 -18.95 26.15 -3.85
C ILE A 688 -20.40 26.43 -4.29
N PRO A 689 -20.78 26.11 -5.55
CA PRO A 689 -22.09 26.42 -6.09
C PRO A 689 -23.20 25.55 -5.48
N GLY A 690 -24.43 26.04 -5.56
CA GLY A 690 -25.66 25.31 -5.25
C GLY A 690 -26.03 24.31 -6.34
N ASP A 691 -27.27 24.41 -6.82
CA ASP A 691 -27.76 23.65 -7.98
C ASP A 691 -27.42 24.40 -9.28
N PHE A 692 -26.94 23.66 -10.29
CA PHE A 692 -26.46 24.24 -11.55
C PHE A 692 -27.56 25.06 -12.26
N ASP A 693 -28.78 24.54 -12.33
CA ASP A 693 -29.88 25.19 -13.05
C ASP A 693 -30.38 26.45 -12.33
N THR A 694 -30.20 26.54 -11.01
CA THR A 694 -30.45 27.78 -10.27
C THR A 694 -29.35 28.81 -10.45
N GLU A 695 -28.08 28.43 -10.32
CA GLU A 695 -26.91 29.32 -10.42
C GLU A 695 -26.74 29.91 -11.83
N CYS A 696 -27.17 29.18 -12.86
CA CYS A 696 -27.05 29.60 -14.25
C CYS A 696 -28.21 30.47 -14.75
N ARG A 697 -29.24 30.75 -13.92
CA ARG A 697 -30.28 31.73 -14.25
C ARG A 697 -29.68 33.14 -14.23
N ILE A 698 -30.11 33.95 -15.19
CA ILE A 698 -29.75 35.37 -15.22
C ILE A 698 -30.66 36.10 -14.22
N ASP A 699 -30.20 36.22 -12.98
CA ASP A 699 -30.86 37.06 -11.99
C ASP A 699 -30.32 38.50 -12.10
N TYR A 700 -31.22 39.48 -12.21
CA TYR A 700 -30.90 40.91 -12.31
C TYR A 700 -30.00 41.43 -11.17
N VAL A 701 -29.96 40.73 -10.03
CA VAL A 701 -29.24 41.11 -8.80
C VAL A 701 -27.72 40.91 -8.90
N HIS A 702 -27.24 40.00 -9.75
CA HIS A 702 -25.79 39.80 -9.95
C HIS A 702 -25.16 40.84 -10.89
N PHE A 703 -25.98 41.68 -11.52
CA PHE A 703 -25.53 42.62 -12.54
C PHE A 703 -25.61 44.10 -12.13
N SER A 704 -26.23 44.42 -11.00
CA SER A 704 -26.21 45.75 -10.37
C SER A 704 -24.86 46.08 -9.75
#